data_AF-A0A7K8MSA4-F1
#
_entry.id   AF-A0A7K8MSA4-F1
#
_cell.length_a   1.000
_cell.length_b   1.000
_cell.length_c   1.000
_cell.angle_alpha   90.00
_cell.angle_beta   90.00
_cell.angle_gamma   90.00
#
_symmetry.space_group_name_H-M   'P 1'
#
loop_
_entity.id
_entity.type
_entity.pdbx_description
1 polymer ?
#
loop_
_entity_poly.entity_id
_entity_poly.type
_entity_poly.pdbx_seq_one_letter_code
_entity_poly.pdbx_strand_id
1 'polypeptide(L)'
;QNTFTVNATTGALLVHDGSLLDRETRSIYYANLQAKDGGNLVGTTVLEITVLDANDLAPVIIGSYFISVEEGQNVSTQIQAIDNDEPGSLNSKLGFKILPGLFSNNFTINADTGEMHSKEPLDREALEDERGQMVVAVMVYDHGEPQQNTTVNVTITVGDLNDNIPVFLNQSYEFSVFEDSPGSFVGEVKATDADRTEINSRISFRLERGSGSSNFLIRSSHLGPGNYSGQLSVDPDMSLDYDTLQQKFFTLTVLAENTAADNAGDKANVSVMVHILDVNDESPTILPDSLHDLSVAENGMQQGLIHTLNAFDPDTNHSLVFEELAVTCFKGDSSAEDVCWDWFVLAPNGSVLVNSSDIDYELCDRVLLTLRAEDLYTEKGNRYSHNETLRIIIIDVNDNTPVFEAISETFVVVPEISPVDLQVATVKATDADSGQGGNITFSIVSVVLVEDNGVSRPFKNLFRVLTTLDKGTYIGSIQVASNLDESLKGQYKVTVEAQDGEEPVHRAQTVLNIFTVDQSYRVRLQFVSTVEEVQRNSENIKLALTTVTKAAVYVVAIRRMEETRDTQVVAKSVMEAYFVYSNGTALDVNDLSILIQSDPLGLAELVKLGLAVIGPGEVTKPTKEMELIGIIAGLAAFLLIFILVMTLVLVLTTRSYKRKLSAMKALKVATTFNPATAQQGAGIPGTNQYNAEGANPMLNRPLDPSHDLGFHEDSISVTSMNSLDENTVNAPADDNFEVKQVKMWPTDPTDKEVLVAALNLKEPTKTAYLNTTFTTTDL
;
A
#
# COMPACT_ATOMS: atom_id res chain seq x y z
N GLN A 1 -74.12 68.15 82.33
CA GLN A 1 -75.59 68.25 82.49
C GLN A 1 -76.05 69.50 81.76
N ASN A 2 -76.46 69.41 80.49
CA ASN A 2 -77.19 70.49 79.80
C ASN A 2 -77.86 70.03 78.47
N THR A 3 -78.00 68.72 78.23
CA THR A 3 -78.40 68.15 76.92
C THR A 3 -79.84 68.49 76.52
N PHE A 4 -80.76 68.50 77.48
CA PHE A 4 -82.17 68.80 77.28
C PHE A 4 -82.61 69.97 78.16
N THR A 5 -83.54 70.77 77.65
CA THR A 5 -84.25 71.83 78.38
C THR A 5 -85.75 71.69 78.16
N VAL A 6 -86.56 72.21 79.09
CA VAL A 6 -88.02 72.24 78.94
C VAL A 6 -88.53 73.67 78.97
N ASN A 7 -89.41 74.01 78.03
CA ASN A 7 -90.05 75.31 78.00
C ASN A 7 -91.05 75.43 79.15
N ALA A 8 -90.79 76.36 80.07
CA ALA A 8 -91.56 76.52 81.31
C ALA A 8 -93.02 77.00 81.13
N THR A 9 -93.43 77.45 79.93
CA THR A 9 -94.82 77.86 79.66
C THR A 9 -95.59 76.92 78.73
N THR A 10 -94.91 76.16 77.87
CA THR A 10 -95.56 75.20 76.95
C THR A 10 -95.36 73.73 77.31
N GLY A 11 -94.41 73.42 78.20
CA GLY A 11 -94.01 72.04 78.51
C GLY A 11 -93.22 71.34 77.40
N ALA A 12 -92.92 72.02 76.29
CA ALA A 12 -92.17 71.45 75.18
C ALA A 12 -90.72 71.14 75.60
N LEU A 13 -90.30 69.88 75.40
CA LEU A 13 -88.91 69.46 75.56
C LEU A 13 -88.10 69.87 74.32
N LEU A 14 -86.91 70.43 74.54
CA LEU A 14 -86.00 70.90 73.51
C LEU A 14 -84.61 70.34 73.77
N VAL A 15 -83.97 69.82 72.74
CA VAL A 15 -82.52 69.55 72.75
C VAL A 15 -81.80 70.91 72.80
N HIS A 16 -80.94 71.10 73.77
CA HIS A 16 -80.19 72.35 73.96
C HIS A 16 -78.98 72.42 73.02
N ASP A 17 -78.31 71.28 72.81
CA ASP A 17 -77.17 71.13 71.91
C ASP A 17 -77.24 69.73 71.30
N GLY A 18 -77.33 69.66 69.98
CA GLY A 18 -77.43 68.41 69.23
C GLY A 18 -76.13 67.61 69.24
N SER A 19 -74.97 68.26 69.32
CA SER A 19 -73.65 67.57 69.36
C SER A 19 -73.33 66.89 70.70
N LEU A 20 -74.29 66.89 71.63
CA LEU A 20 -74.23 66.16 72.91
C LEU A 20 -75.18 64.95 72.93
N LEU A 21 -75.73 64.57 71.78
CA LEU A 21 -76.47 63.33 71.53
C LEU A 21 -75.63 62.45 70.62
N ASP A 22 -75.45 61.21 71.08
CA ASP A 22 -74.58 60.16 70.53
C ASP A 22 -75.20 58.87 71.10
N ARG A 23 -75.78 58.03 70.24
CA ARG A 23 -76.58 56.86 70.65
C ARG A 23 -75.67 55.68 71.03
N GLU A 24 -74.51 55.65 70.41
CA GLU A 24 -73.41 54.69 70.48
C GLU A 24 -72.77 54.75 71.88
N THR A 25 -72.53 55.97 72.37
CA THR A 25 -72.19 56.30 73.75
C THR A 25 -73.40 56.16 74.67
N ARG A 26 -74.60 56.63 74.27
CA ARG A 26 -75.80 56.59 75.12
C ARG A 26 -77.15 56.70 74.40
N SER A 27 -77.78 55.55 74.16
CA SER A 27 -79.13 55.44 73.58
C SER A 27 -80.30 55.93 74.46
N ILE A 28 -80.21 55.91 75.80
CA ILE A 28 -81.35 56.25 76.68
C ILE A 28 -80.99 57.23 77.81
N TYR A 29 -81.81 58.27 77.95
CA TYR A 29 -81.75 59.25 79.04
C TYR A 29 -83.05 59.23 79.85
N TYR A 30 -82.92 59.27 81.18
CA TYR A 30 -84.05 59.41 82.11
C TYR A 30 -83.98 60.76 82.81
N ALA A 31 -85.09 61.48 82.85
CA ALA A 31 -85.20 62.80 83.47
C ALA A 31 -86.50 62.95 84.27
N ASN A 32 -86.45 63.58 85.45
CA ASN A 32 -87.64 63.89 86.22
C ASN A 32 -88.22 65.24 85.77
N LEU A 33 -89.37 65.24 85.09
CA LEU A 33 -90.10 66.45 84.75
C LEU A 33 -91.01 66.83 85.93
N GLN A 34 -90.91 68.09 86.38
CA GLN A 34 -91.78 68.66 87.40
C GLN A 34 -92.58 69.83 86.81
N ALA A 35 -93.91 69.75 86.91
CA ALA A 35 -94.80 70.87 86.69
C ALA A 35 -95.19 71.49 88.04
N LYS A 36 -95.33 72.82 88.10
CA LYS A 36 -95.67 73.56 89.32
C LYS A 36 -96.75 74.60 89.03
N ASP A 37 -97.78 74.67 89.87
CA ASP A 37 -98.86 75.65 89.73
C ASP A 37 -98.56 76.98 90.47
N GLY A 38 -99.42 77.98 90.27
CA GLY A 38 -99.35 79.27 90.95
C GLY A 38 -99.66 79.21 92.46
N GLY A 39 -100.16 78.09 92.98
CA GLY A 39 -100.36 77.81 94.40
C GLY A 39 -99.15 77.15 95.09
N ASN A 40 -98.12 76.77 94.33
CA ASN A 40 -96.95 75.96 94.72
C ASN A 40 -97.19 74.45 94.85
N LEU A 41 -98.30 73.90 94.36
CA LEU A 41 -98.44 72.46 94.21
C LEU A 41 -97.57 71.96 93.05
N VAL A 42 -97.02 70.75 93.18
CA VAL A 42 -96.13 70.14 92.18
C VAL A 42 -96.62 68.76 91.77
N GLY A 43 -96.56 68.49 90.46
CA GLY A 43 -96.72 67.16 89.87
C GLY A 43 -95.42 66.73 89.21
N THR A 44 -95.04 65.46 89.33
CA THR A 44 -93.79 64.91 88.79
C THR A 44 -94.03 63.66 87.97
N THR A 45 -93.36 63.55 86.82
CA THR A 45 -93.29 62.33 86.02
C THR A 45 -91.85 62.03 85.63
N VAL A 46 -91.54 60.77 85.37
CA VAL A 46 -90.31 60.39 84.67
C VAL A 46 -90.55 60.58 83.18
N LEU A 47 -89.60 61.23 82.51
CA LEU A 47 -89.43 61.19 81.06
C LEU A 47 -88.36 60.14 80.76
N GLU A 48 -88.71 59.19 79.89
CA GLU A 48 -87.75 58.37 79.17
C GLU A 48 -87.54 59.02 77.80
N ILE A 49 -86.28 59.23 77.43
CA ILE A 49 -85.87 59.83 76.16
C ILE A 49 -84.95 58.84 75.48
N THR A 50 -85.50 58.12 74.51
CA THR A 50 -84.76 57.28 73.57
C THR A 50 -84.15 58.16 72.49
N VAL A 51 -82.85 58.07 72.28
CA VAL A 51 -82.16 58.61 71.10
C VAL A 51 -82.39 57.63 69.95
N LEU A 52 -82.82 58.14 68.80
CA LEU A 52 -82.97 57.32 67.58
C LEU A 52 -81.63 57.22 66.85
N ASP A 53 -81.43 56.08 66.20
CA ASP A 53 -80.25 55.76 65.38
C ASP A 53 -80.13 56.69 64.15
N ALA A 54 -78.89 56.95 63.73
CA ALA A 54 -78.55 57.65 62.50
C ALA A 54 -77.30 57.00 61.89
N ASN A 55 -77.17 56.98 60.57
CA ASN A 55 -76.08 56.27 59.88
C ASN A 55 -74.81 57.13 59.82
N ASP A 56 -74.17 57.37 60.96
CA ASP A 56 -73.02 58.29 61.10
C ASP A 56 -71.70 57.64 61.55
N LEU A 57 -71.69 56.35 61.89
CA LEU A 57 -70.49 55.51 61.88
C LEU A 57 -70.35 54.73 60.57
N ALA A 58 -69.16 54.18 60.32
CA ALA A 58 -68.83 53.44 59.12
C ALA A 58 -68.19 52.07 59.45
N PRO A 59 -68.37 51.04 58.61
CA PRO A 59 -67.93 49.69 58.92
C PRO A 59 -66.42 49.59 59.23
N VAL A 60 -66.07 49.13 60.42
CA VAL A 60 -64.68 48.96 60.87
C VAL A 60 -64.22 47.53 60.60
N ILE A 61 -63.21 47.39 59.74
CA ILE A 61 -62.59 46.10 59.38
C ILE A 61 -61.88 45.49 60.61
N ILE A 62 -62.05 44.19 60.82
CA ILE A 62 -61.36 43.42 61.84
C ILE A 62 -60.25 42.59 61.18
N GLY A 63 -59.05 42.62 61.77
CA GLY A 63 -57.91 41.79 61.34
C GLY A 63 -57.17 42.32 60.11
N SER A 64 -56.37 41.46 59.49
CA SER A 64 -55.53 41.77 58.33
C SER A 64 -55.52 40.58 57.35
N TYR A 65 -55.61 40.87 56.06
CA TYR A 65 -55.93 39.88 55.03
C TYR A 65 -54.72 39.61 54.14
N PHE A 66 -53.69 39.01 54.75
CA PHE A 66 -52.51 38.49 54.08
C PHE A 66 -52.58 36.97 54.08
N ILE A 67 -52.63 36.37 52.90
CA ILE A 67 -52.77 34.92 52.70
C ILE A 67 -51.56 34.43 51.91
N SER A 68 -51.00 33.28 52.30
CA SER A 68 -50.00 32.56 51.51
C SER A 68 -50.59 31.21 51.15
N VAL A 69 -50.48 30.80 49.89
CA VAL A 69 -51.03 29.55 49.37
C VAL A 69 -50.15 29.05 48.23
N GLU A 70 -49.83 27.76 48.19
CA GLU A 70 -49.13 27.18 47.02
C GLU A 70 -50.09 27.10 45.83
N GLU A 71 -49.57 27.09 44.61
CA GLU A 71 -50.39 26.96 43.41
C GLU A 71 -51.04 25.58 43.23
N GLY A 72 -51.93 25.48 42.24
CA GLY A 72 -52.85 24.35 42.09
C GLY A 72 -53.91 24.23 43.20
N GLN A 73 -53.93 25.15 44.17
CA GLN A 73 -54.93 25.21 45.25
C GLN A 73 -55.93 26.35 45.06
N ASN A 74 -57.16 26.14 45.53
CA ASN A 74 -58.13 27.22 45.71
C ASN A 74 -57.91 27.94 47.04
N VAL A 75 -58.13 29.26 47.07
CA VAL A 75 -58.06 30.07 48.29
C VAL A 75 -59.45 30.48 48.76
N SER A 76 -59.64 30.48 50.08
CA SER A 76 -60.87 30.91 50.76
C SER A 76 -60.53 31.77 51.99
N THR A 77 -61.29 32.84 52.22
CA THR A 77 -61.14 33.71 53.40
C THR A 77 -62.46 34.38 53.76
N GLN A 78 -62.70 34.68 55.03
CA GLN A 78 -63.89 35.42 55.46
C GLN A 78 -63.51 36.80 55.98
N ILE A 79 -63.99 37.83 55.31
CA ILE A 79 -63.76 39.22 55.69
C ILE A 79 -64.72 39.60 56.81
N GLN A 80 -64.14 39.96 57.96
CA GLN A 80 -64.85 40.35 59.17
C GLN A 80 -64.75 41.87 59.35
N ALA A 81 -65.87 42.46 59.73
CA ALA A 81 -66.01 43.86 60.09
C ALA A 81 -67.16 44.00 61.09
N ILE A 82 -67.21 45.14 61.77
CA ILE A 82 -68.31 45.54 62.66
C ILE A 82 -68.76 46.95 62.32
N ASP A 83 -70.04 47.20 62.46
CA ASP A 83 -70.54 48.55 62.69
C ASP A 83 -71.03 48.69 64.14
N ASN A 84 -71.07 49.92 64.66
CA ASN A 84 -71.44 50.21 66.04
C ASN A 84 -72.77 50.99 66.18
N ASP A 85 -73.40 51.36 65.06
CA ASP A 85 -74.79 51.83 64.96
C ASP A 85 -75.79 50.77 65.48
N GLU A 86 -77.10 51.04 65.51
CA GLU A 86 -78.07 50.21 66.26
C GLU A 86 -78.05 48.72 65.90
N PRO A 87 -77.63 47.81 66.83
CA PRO A 87 -77.40 46.41 66.49
C PRO A 87 -78.63 45.68 65.93
N GLY A 88 -78.56 45.34 64.65
CA GLY A 88 -79.65 44.69 63.90
C GLY A 88 -80.57 45.66 63.14
N SER A 89 -80.25 46.96 63.12
CA SER A 89 -80.82 47.93 62.18
C SER A 89 -80.26 47.73 60.76
N LEU A 90 -80.69 48.55 59.81
CA LEU A 90 -80.04 48.58 58.49
C LEU A 90 -78.67 49.26 58.54
N ASN A 91 -78.49 50.22 59.45
CA ASN A 91 -77.23 50.93 59.66
C ASN A 91 -76.15 49.96 60.16
N SER A 92 -76.49 49.08 61.11
CA SER A 92 -75.55 48.04 61.56
C SER A 92 -75.49 46.79 60.66
N LYS A 93 -76.26 46.69 59.56
CA LYS A 93 -76.21 45.50 58.68
C LYS A 93 -75.20 45.70 57.56
N LEU A 94 -74.15 44.89 57.61
CA LEU A 94 -73.12 44.88 56.58
C LEU A 94 -73.52 44.14 55.30
N GLY A 95 -72.99 44.64 54.18
CA GLY A 95 -72.90 44.00 52.88
C GLY A 95 -71.45 44.03 52.36
N PHE A 96 -71.11 43.07 51.49
CA PHE A 96 -69.73 42.86 51.01
C PHE A 96 -69.65 42.84 49.48
N LYS A 97 -68.65 43.50 48.90
CA LYS A 97 -68.50 43.61 47.43
C LYS A 97 -67.03 43.77 47.00
N ILE A 98 -66.56 42.89 46.12
CA ILE A 98 -65.28 43.08 45.42
C ILE A 98 -65.37 44.30 44.50
N LEU A 99 -64.39 45.19 44.57
CA LEU A 99 -64.24 46.34 43.67
C LEU A 99 -63.54 45.93 42.36
N PRO A 100 -63.83 46.60 41.22
CA PRO A 100 -63.15 46.32 39.96
C PRO A 100 -61.63 46.54 40.06
N GLY A 101 -60.85 45.57 39.60
CA GLY A 101 -59.39 45.60 39.59
C GLY A 101 -58.82 44.46 38.73
N LEU A 102 -57.50 44.37 38.61
CA LEU A 102 -56.83 43.38 37.73
C LEU A 102 -57.33 41.95 38.00
N PHE A 103 -57.35 41.55 39.27
CA PHE A 103 -57.74 40.21 39.70
C PHE A 103 -59.20 40.08 40.12
N SER A 104 -60.04 41.12 40.01
CA SER A 104 -61.42 41.08 40.55
C SER A 104 -62.31 40.02 39.87
N ASN A 105 -61.90 39.55 38.69
CA ASN A 105 -62.59 38.49 37.96
C ASN A 105 -62.22 37.08 38.40
N ASN A 106 -61.10 36.87 39.11
CA ASN A 106 -60.63 35.55 39.56
C ASN A 106 -61.35 35.07 40.83
N PHE A 107 -62.05 35.96 41.53
CA PHE A 107 -62.67 35.71 42.83
C PHE A 107 -64.19 35.94 42.83
N THR A 108 -64.85 35.40 43.84
CA THR A 108 -66.24 35.73 44.22
C THR A 108 -66.28 36.11 45.70
N ILE A 109 -67.30 36.84 46.11
CA ILE A 109 -67.59 37.11 47.53
C ILE A 109 -69.08 36.94 47.80
N ASN A 110 -69.42 36.32 48.93
CA ASN A 110 -70.77 36.25 49.44
C ASN A 110 -71.15 37.60 50.08
N ALA A 111 -72.16 38.26 49.50
CA ALA A 111 -72.54 39.62 49.86
C ALA A 111 -73.10 39.77 51.30
N ASP A 112 -73.61 38.69 51.92
CA ASP A 112 -74.13 38.72 53.30
C ASP A 112 -73.14 38.17 54.35
N THR A 113 -72.18 37.31 53.97
CA THR A 113 -71.27 36.65 54.93
C THR A 113 -69.82 37.13 54.90
N GLY A 114 -69.43 37.89 53.87
CA GLY A 114 -68.04 38.33 53.66
C GLY A 114 -67.08 37.21 53.24
N GLU A 115 -67.58 36.00 52.97
CA GLU A 115 -66.78 34.86 52.54
C GLU A 115 -66.38 34.99 51.06
N MET A 116 -65.08 35.05 50.81
CA MET A 116 -64.44 35.25 49.51
C MET A 116 -63.69 33.98 49.10
N HIS A 117 -63.87 33.54 47.86
CA HIS A 117 -63.23 32.34 47.29
C HIS A 117 -62.62 32.63 45.92
N SER A 118 -61.55 31.93 45.54
CA SER A 118 -61.14 31.86 44.13
C SER A 118 -62.10 30.98 43.32
N LYS A 119 -62.33 31.34 42.05
CA LYS A 119 -63.22 30.58 41.14
C LYS A 119 -62.57 29.28 40.68
N GLU A 120 -61.27 29.32 40.48
CA GLU A 120 -60.40 28.27 39.98
C GLU A 120 -59.19 28.15 40.92
N PRO A 121 -58.36 27.10 40.80
CA PRO A 121 -57.05 27.07 41.43
C PRO A 121 -56.22 28.29 41.04
N LEU A 122 -55.29 28.71 41.90
CA LEU A 122 -54.31 29.72 41.53
C LEU A 122 -53.18 29.05 40.73
N ASP A 123 -52.74 29.77 39.70
CA ASP A 123 -51.65 29.50 38.77
C ASP A 123 -50.72 30.72 38.91
N ARG A 124 -49.42 30.48 39.12
CA ARG A 124 -48.47 31.53 39.45
C ARG A 124 -47.68 32.02 38.22
N GLU A 125 -47.67 31.29 37.11
CA GLU A 125 -47.07 31.75 35.85
C GLU A 125 -47.95 32.79 35.18
N ALA A 126 -49.26 32.70 35.38
CA ALA A 126 -50.25 33.72 35.06
C ALA A 126 -50.05 35.05 35.82
N LEU A 127 -49.13 35.13 36.78
CA LEU A 127 -48.82 36.35 37.54
C LEU A 127 -47.54 37.03 37.04
N GLU A 128 -47.68 38.24 36.50
CA GLU A 128 -46.54 39.09 36.08
C GLU A 128 -45.67 39.55 37.27
N ASP A 129 -46.22 39.60 38.48
CA ASP A 129 -45.53 40.05 39.70
C ASP A 129 -44.49 39.02 40.20
N GLU A 130 -43.24 39.47 40.38
CA GLU A 130 -42.09 38.64 40.82
C GLU A 130 -42.24 38.03 42.22
N ARG A 131 -43.28 38.42 42.99
CA ARG A 131 -43.55 37.91 44.34
C ARG A 131 -44.83 37.09 44.40
N GLY A 132 -45.47 36.80 43.26
CA GLY A 132 -46.74 36.08 43.19
C GLY A 132 -47.91 36.80 43.86
N GLN A 133 -47.89 38.14 43.96
CA GLN A 133 -48.89 38.88 44.76
C GLN A 133 -50.12 39.30 43.97
N MET A 134 -51.27 38.70 44.30
CA MET A 134 -52.59 39.13 43.88
C MET A 134 -53.21 40.06 44.93
N VAL A 135 -53.61 41.27 44.53
CA VAL A 135 -54.31 42.22 45.42
C VAL A 135 -55.75 42.43 44.97
N VAL A 136 -56.70 42.17 45.87
CA VAL A 136 -58.14 42.31 45.64
C VAL A 136 -58.71 43.29 46.65
N ALA A 137 -59.24 44.42 46.16
CA ALA A 137 -59.93 45.39 46.99
C ALA A 137 -61.39 44.97 47.22
N VAL A 138 -61.81 44.91 48.49
CA VAL A 138 -63.18 44.62 48.90
C VAL A 138 -63.76 45.79 49.68
N MET A 139 -64.91 46.26 49.23
CA MET A 139 -65.75 47.24 49.89
C MET A 139 -66.69 46.52 50.86
N VAL A 140 -66.66 46.94 52.12
CA VAL A 140 -67.67 46.61 53.15
C VAL A 140 -68.52 47.87 53.35
N TYR A 141 -69.83 47.72 53.33
CA TYR A 141 -70.78 48.83 53.38
C TYR A 141 -71.98 48.48 54.25
N ASP A 142 -72.64 49.48 54.83
CA ASP A 142 -73.90 49.29 55.56
C ASP A 142 -75.13 49.24 54.62
N HIS A 143 -76.33 49.18 55.17
CA HIS A 143 -77.58 49.38 54.43
C HIS A 143 -78.38 50.62 54.87
N GLY A 144 -77.73 51.57 55.55
CA GLY A 144 -78.32 52.82 56.01
C GLY A 144 -78.36 53.93 54.96
N GLU A 145 -78.87 55.09 55.36
CA GLU A 145 -79.03 56.26 54.50
C GLU A 145 -78.61 57.54 55.25
N PRO A 146 -77.52 58.23 54.84
CA PRO A 146 -76.65 57.93 53.69
C PRO A 146 -75.70 56.77 53.96
N GLN A 147 -75.60 55.85 53.00
CA GLN A 147 -74.79 54.63 53.10
C GLN A 147 -73.28 54.92 53.27
N GLN A 148 -72.67 54.48 54.37
CA GLN A 148 -71.23 54.54 54.64
C GLN A 148 -70.54 53.26 54.15
N ASN A 149 -69.20 53.25 54.19
CA ASN A 149 -68.38 52.13 53.72
C ASN A 149 -66.90 52.28 54.11
N THR A 150 -66.20 51.14 54.16
CA THR A 150 -64.74 51.03 54.26
C THR A 150 -64.22 50.02 53.25
N THR A 151 -63.01 50.21 52.73
CA THR A 151 -62.36 49.28 51.81
C THR A 151 -61.17 48.59 52.47
N VAL A 152 -61.03 47.28 52.25
CA VAL A 152 -59.88 46.46 52.65
C VAL A 152 -59.23 45.82 51.43
N ASN A 153 -57.90 45.74 51.42
CA ASN A 153 -57.16 44.97 50.42
C ASN A 153 -56.86 43.58 50.98
N VAL A 154 -57.36 42.54 50.31
CA VAL A 154 -56.91 41.16 50.47
C VAL A 154 -55.68 40.97 49.60
N THR A 155 -54.56 40.58 50.19
CA THR A 155 -53.31 40.26 49.48
C THR A 155 -53.07 38.75 49.58
N ILE A 156 -53.08 38.08 48.44
CA ILE A 156 -52.76 36.66 48.32
C ILE A 156 -51.38 36.55 47.68
N THR A 157 -50.43 35.92 48.38
CA THR A 157 -49.14 35.50 47.84
C THR A 157 -49.28 34.06 47.36
N VAL A 158 -49.06 33.83 46.07
CA VAL A 158 -49.01 32.48 45.50
C VAL A 158 -47.58 31.97 45.54
N GLY A 159 -47.38 30.80 46.16
CA GLY A 159 -46.10 30.10 46.23
C GLY A 159 -45.82 29.30 44.95
N ASP A 160 -44.53 29.14 44.67
CA ASP A 160 -43.97 28.55 43.45
C ASP A 160 -43.72 27.05 43.60
N LEU A 161 -44.36 26.24 42.78
CA LEU A 161 -44.08 24.80 42.65
C LEU A 161 -43.23 24.52 41.40
N ASN A 162 -42.75 23.28 41.28
CA ASN A 162 -42.06 22.79 40.10
C ASN A 162 -43.03 21.82 39.41
N ASP A 163 -43.87 22.34 38.52
CA ASP A 163 -44.84 21.56 37.74
C ASP A 163 -44.79 21.83 36.22
N ASN A 164 -44.07 22.88 35.79
CA ASN A 164 -43.57 22.98 34.42
C ASN A 164 -42.33 22.10 34.21
N ILE A 165 -41.99 21.85 32.94
CA ILE A 165 -40.78 21.10 32.56
C ILE A 165 -39.96 21.91 31.54
N PRO A 166 -38.63 21.69 31.45
CA PRO A 166 -37.81 22.40 30.47
C PRO A 166 -38.26 22.14 29.03
N VAL A 167 -38.45 23.18 28.23
CA VAL A 167 -38.85 23.09 26.82
C VAL A 167 -37.74 23.64 25.92
N PHE A 168 -37.26 22.83 24.97
CA PHE A 168 -36.31 23.30 23.94
C PHE A 168 -36.99 24.23 22.93
N LEU A 169 -36.29 25.29 22.50
CA LEU A 169 -36.82 26.26 21.53
C LEU A 169 -37.07 25.65 20.13
N ASN A 170 -36.26 24.64 19.75
CA ASN A 170 -36.37 23.92 18.49
C ASN A 170 -36.63 22.43 18.74
N GLN A 171 -37.35 21.78 17.82
CA GLN A 171 -37.62 20.32 17.84
C GLN A 171 -36.38 19.46 17.53
N SER A 172 -35.40 20.04 16.84
CA SER A 172 -34.09 19.47 16.56
C SER A 172 -33.08 20.59 16.31
N TYR A 173 -31.79 20.27 16.38
CA TYR A 173 -30.70 21.16 16.01
C TYR A 173 -29.77 20.45 15.02
N GLU A 174 -29.16 21.22 14.12
CA GLU A 174 -28.22 20.74 13.11
C GLU A 174 -27.02 21.69 13.10
N PHE A 175 -25.83 21.13 13.23
CA PHE A 175 -24.56 21.85 13.32
C PHE A 175 -23.50 21.16 12.45
N SER A 176 -22.41 21.88 12.15
CA SER A 176 -21.27 21.33 11.42
C SER A 176 -19.97 21.77 12.10
N VAL A 177 -18.97 20.89 12.12
CA VAL A 177 -17.64 21.17 12.67
C VAL A 177 -16.57 20.49 11.83
N PHE A 178 -15.45 21.18 11.59
CA PHE A 178 -14.28 20.56 10.97
C PHE A 178 -13.64 19.54 11.90
N GLU A 179 -13.16 18.43 11.36
CA GLU A 179 -12.50 17.36 12.12
C GLU A 179 -11.31 17.87 12.94
N ASP A 180 -10.55 18.78 12.33
CA ASP A 180 -9.22 19.23 12.70
C ASP A 180 -9.17 20.12 13.95
N SER A 181 -10.35 20.41 14.51
CA SER A 181 -10.62 21.49 15.44
C SER A 181 -11.05 20.95 16.83
N PRO A 182 -10.17 20.26 17.58
CA PRO A 182 -10.47 19.72 18.90
C PRO A 182 -10.75 20.84 19.91
N GLY A 183 -11.72 20.60 20.81
CA GLY A 183 -12.18 21.61 21.76
C GLY A 183 -12.95 22.80 21.16
N SER A 184 -13.20 22.82 19.84
CA SER A 184 -13.93 23.91 19.17
C SER A 184 -15.42 23.94 19.53
N PHE A 185 -16.03 25.12 19.40
CA PHE A 185 -17.47 25.32 19.61
C PHE A 185 -18.26 24.86 18.39
N VAL A 186 -19.17 23.91 18.58
CA VAL A 186 -20.01 23.29 17.54
C VAL A 186 -21.33 24.04 17.38
N GLY A 187 -21.93 24.49 18.50
CA GLY A 187 -23.22 25.17 18.49
C GLY A 187 -23.81 25.32 19.89
N GLU A 188 -24.97 25.96 20.00
CA GLU A 188 -25.73 26.01 21.25
C GLU A 188 -27.18 25.55 21.07
N VAL A 189 -27.65 24.70 21.98
CA VAL A 189 -29.07 24.43 22.16
C VAL A 189 -29.64 25.36 23.22
N LYS A 190 -30.91 25.75 23.11
CA LYS A 190 -31.60 26.58 24.12
C LYS A 190 -32.84 25.88 24.63
N ALA A 191 -33.07 25.99 25.93
CA ALA A 191 -34.29 25.57 26.57
C ALA A 191 -34.75 26.62 27.58
N THR A 192 -36.06 26.67 27.78
CA THR A 192 -36.72 27.54 28.75
C THR A 192 -37.61 26.73 29.66
N ASP A 193 -37.65 27.10 30.93
CA ASP A 193 -38.62 26.61 31.90
C ASP A 193 -39.57 27.76 32.24
N ALA A 194 -40.84 27.46 32.52
CA ALA A 194 -41.87 28.48 32.70
C ALA A 194 -41.95 28.98 34.16
N ASP A 195 -41.49 28.16 35.11
CA ASP A 195 -41.38 28.51 36.52
C ASP A 195 -40.58 29.81 36.72
N ARG A 196 -40.89 30.57 37.77
CA ARG A 196 -40.46 31.98 37.89
C ARG A 196 -39.50 32.24 39.07
N THR A 197 -39.27 31.28 39.99
CA THR A 197 -38.10 31.32 40.89
C THR A 197 -36.90 30.62 40.26
N GLU A 198 -35.70 31.05 40.63
CA GLU A 198 -34.43 30.48 40.13
C GLU A 198 -34.11 29.08 40.69
N ILE A 199 -34.95 28.51 41.56
CA ILE A 199 -34.78 27.13 42.04
C ILE A 199 -35.60 26.20 41.15
N ASN A 200 -36.88 26.53 40.97
CA ASN A 200 -37.81 25.72 40.17
C ASN A 200 -37.54 25.87 38.67
N SER A 201 -36.92 26.97 38.20
CA SER A 201 -36.64 27.17 36.76
C SER A 201 -35.22 26.85 36.29
N ARG A 202 -34.38 26.23 37.15
CA ARG A 202 -32.95 26.03 36.86
C ARG A 202 -32.69 24.78 36.03
N ILE A 203 -32.52 25.00 34.73
CA ILE A 203 -32.13 23.98 33.75
C ILE A 203 -30.64 23.66 33.84
N SER A 204 -30.31 22.37 33.76
CA SER A 204 -28.97 21.88 33.44
C SER A 204 -29.00 21.02 32.16
N PHE A 205 -27.95 21.11 31.35
CA PHE A 205 -27.80 20.32 30.12
C PHE A 205 -26.78 19.21 30.29
N ARG A 206 -27.09 18.04 29.75
CA ARG A 206 -26.17 16.89 29.63
C ARG A 206 -26.40 16.15 28.32
N LEU A 207 -25.37 15.45 27.84
CA LEU A 207 -25.52 14.48 26.75
C LEU A 207 -26.01 13.14 27.31
N GLU A 208 -26.95 12.50 26.63
CA GLU A 208 -27.28 11.09 26.86
C GLU A 208 -26.13 10.21 26.35
N ARG A 209 -25.92 9.04 26.96
CA ARG A 209 -24.88 8.10 26.52
C ARG A 209 -25.34 7.36 25.26
N GLY A 210 -24.73 7.70 24.13
CA GLY A 210 -25.02 7.13 22.81
C GLY A 210 -23.76 6.97 21.96
N SER A 211 -23.94 6.63 20.67
CA SER A 211 -22.83 6.61 19.72
C SER A 211 -22.28 8.03 19.52
N GLY A 212 -20.96 8.20 19.59
CA GLY A 212 -20.30 9.51 19.44
C GLY A 212 -20.52 10.51 20.59
N SER A 213 -21.34 10.22 21.61
CA SER A 213 -21.61 11.15 22.71
C SER A 213 -20.39 11.38 23.64
N SER A 214 -19.33 10.58 23.47
CA SER A 214 -18.02 10.74 24.10
C SER A 214 -17.14 11.81 23.43
N ASN A 215 -17.46 12.18 22.18
CA ASN A 215 -16.59 13.03 21.35
C ASN A 215 -16.92 14.52 21.54
N PHE A 216 -17.94 14.82 22.36
CA PHE A 216 -18.47 16.15 22.56
C PHE A 216 -18.72 16.42 24.05
N LEU A 217 -18.53 17.67 24.44
CA LEU A 217 -18.83 18.19 25.76
C LEU A 217 -19.97 19.20 25.66
N ILE A 218 -20.86 19.22 26.66
CA ILE A 218 -21.90 20.25 26.77
C ILE A 218 -21.76 21.01 28.09
N ARG A 219 -21.82 22.35 28.02
CA ARG A 219 -21.70 23.24 29.16
C ARG A 219 -22.95 24.09 29.30
N SER A 220 -23.51 24.14 30.51
CA SER A 220 -24.71 24.93 30.81
C SER A 220 -24.35 26.40 31.04
N SER A 221 -25.08 27.30 30.38
CA SER A 221 -24.94 28.75 30.47
C SER A 221 -26.28 29.39 30.84
N HIS A 222 -26.29 30.27 31.83
CA HIS A 222 -27.48 31.00 32.27
C HIS A 222 -27.65 32.28 31.42
N LEU A 223 -28.81 32.42 30.77
CA LEU A 223 -29.14 33.57 29.92
C LEU A 223 -30.11 34.54 30.64
N GLY A 224 -30.96 34.02 31.51
CA GLY A 224 -31.89 34.78 32.35
C GLY A 224 -32.85 33.87 33.12
N PRO A 225 -33.80 34.42 33.89
CA PRO A 225 -34.82 33.65 34.59
C PRO A 225 -35.52 32.66 33.65
N GLY A 226 -35.56 31.38 34.04
CA GLY A 226 -36.11 30.31 33.22
C GLY A 226 -35.49 30.15 31.83
N ASN A 227 -34.27 30.63 31.56
CA ASN A 227 -33.68 30.59 30.21
C ASN A 227 -32.17 30.27 30.25
N TYR A 228 -31.80 29.15 29.63
CA TYR A 228 -30.44 28.62 29.64
C TYR A 228 -30.04 28.10 28.24
N SER A 229 -28.75 28.14 27.90
CA SER A 229 -28.20 27.42 26.74
C SER A 229 -27.19 26.34 27.11
N GLY A 230 -27.22 25.24 26.36
CA GLY A 230 -26.24 24.18 26.38
C GLY A 230 -25.25 24.42 25.24
N GLN A 231 -24.07 24.92 25.57
CA GLN A 231 -22.98 25.14 24.61
C GLN A 231 -22.30 23.80 24.34
N LEU A 232 -22.37 23.33 23.09
CA LEU A 232 -21.77 22.10 22.61
C LEU A 232 -20.38 22.39 22.03
N SER A 233 -19.38 21.64 22.45
CA SER A 233 -18.02 21.67 21.89
C SER A 233 -17.54 20.26 21.56
N VAL A 234 -16.56 20.13 20.68
CA VAL A 234 -15.75 18.89 20.59
C VAL A 234 -15.02 18.69 21.93
N ASP A 235 -14.73 17.45 22.32
CA ASP A 235 -13.87 17.16 23.48
C ASP A 235 -12.39 17.45 23.11
N PRO A 236 -11.65 18.30 23.84
CA PRO A 236 -10.24 18.59 23.55
C PRO A 236 -9.31 17.36 23.57
N ASP A 237 -9.65 16.30 24.30
CA ASP A 237 -8.83 15.08 24.41
C ASP A 237 -9.14 14.06 23.29
N MET A 238 -10.12 14.33 22.42
CA MET A 238 -10.53 13.49 21.30
C MET A 238 -10.21 14.15 19.96
N SER A 239 -9.50 13.44 19.08
CA SER A 239 -9.44 13.78 17.65
C SER A 239 -10.72 13.33 16.96
N LEU A 240 -11.32 14.22 16.17
CA LEU A 240 -12.17 13.81 15.07
C LEU A 240 -11.27 13.68 13.83
N ASP A 241 -11.59 12.70 13.00
CA ASP A 241 -10.82 12.23 11.85
C ASP A 241 -11.91 11.78 10.87
N TYR A 242 -12.09 12.53 9.79
CA TYR A 242 -13.20 12.39 8.87
C TYR A 242 -13.07 11.06 8.13
N ASP A 243 -11.88 10.68 7.69
CA ASP A 243 -11.66 9.53 6.81
C ASP A 243 -11.76 8.17 7.45
N THR A 244 -11.30 8.01 8.69
CA THR A 244 -11.55 6.77 9.43
C THR A 244 -12.99 6.67 9.94
N LEU A 245 -13.76 7.76 9.97
CA LEU A 245 -15.15 7.75 10.41
C LEU A 245 -16.10 7.11 9.39
N GLN A 246 -16.60 5.92 9.74
CA GLN A 246 -17.66 5.20 9.00
C GLN A 246 -18.96 6.03 8.81
N GLN A 247 -19.21 7.01 9.69
CA GLN A 247 -20.31 7.96 9.59
C GLN A 247 -19.77 9.37 9.74
N LYS A 248 -19.83 10.17 8.67
CA LYS A 248 -19.38 11.57 8.63
C LYS A 248 -20.35 12.54 9.38
N PHE A 249 -21.14 12.01 10.32
CA PHE A 249 -22.05 12.77 11.20
C PHE A 249 -22.36 11.97 12.47
N PHE A 250 -22.72 12.68 13.54
CA PHE A 250 -23.18 12.11 14.81
C PHE A 250 -24.60 12.55 15.14
N THR A 251 -25.42 11.63 15.66
CA THR A 251 -26.76 11.94 16.21
C THR A 251 -26.68 11.86 17.73
N LEU A 252 -26.77 13.02 18.38
CA LEU A 252 -26.68 13.18 19.83
C LEU A 252 -28.06 13.44 20.43
N THR A 253 -28.39 12.83 21.56
CA THR A 253 -29.53 13.26 22.39
C THR A 253 -29.02 14.20 23.46
N VAL A 254 -29.45 15.47 23.44
CA VAL A 254 -29.23 16.40 24.55
C VAL A 254 -30.43 16.33 25.49
N LEU A 255 -30.17 16.19 26.78
CA LEU A 255 -31.15 16.23 27.86
C LEU A 255 -31.07 17.59 28.55
N ALA A 256 -32.21 18.27 28.68
CA ALA A 256 -32.43 19.36 29.63
C ALA A 256 -33.08 18.75 30.88
N GLU A 257 -32.47 18.96 32.04
CA GLU A 257 -32.94 18.47 33.34
C GLU A 257 -33.13 19.65 34.28
N ASN A 258 -34.35 19.80 34.79
CA ASN A 258 -34.63 20.72 35.88
C ASN A 258 -33.88 20.24 37.14
N THR A 259 -33.31 21.18 37.91
CA THR A 259 -32.46 20.89 39.07
C THR A 259 -33.11 21.20 40.42
N ALA A 260 -34.42 21.46 40.44
CA ALA A 260 -35.22 21.37 41.66
C ALA A 260 -35.06 19.99 42.31
N ALA A 261 -34.94 19.95 43.64
CA ALA A 261 -34.32 18.83 44.35
C ALA A 261 -35.16 17.53 44.41
N ASP A 262 -36.48 17.63 44.19
CA ASP A 262 -37.43 16.60 44.65
C ASP A 262 -37.98 15.70 43.54
N ASN A 263 -37.99 16.14 42.27
CA ASN A 263 -38.55 15.39 41.14
C ASN A 263 -37.49 14.97 40.10
N ALA A 264 -37.08 13.71 40.14
CA ALA A 264 -36.17 13.14 39.14
C ALA A 264 -36.83 12.87 37.76
N GLY A 265 -38.00 13.45 37.48
CA GLY A 265 -38.78 13.25 36.24
C GLY A 265 -38.64 14.35 35.20
N ASP A 266 -38.33 15.58 35.61
CA ASP A 266 -38.66 16.79 34.84
C ASP A 266 -37.57 17.10 33.81
N LYS A 267 -37.68 16.38 32.68
CA LYS A 267 -36.71 16.34 31.59
C LYS A 267 -37.38 16.44 30.23
N ALA A 268 -36.80 17.27 29.37
CA ALA A 268 -36.95 17.14 27.94
C ALA A 268 -35.68 16.59 27.30
N ASN A 269 -35.83 16.01 26.12
CA ASN A 269 -34.73 15.68 25.21
C ASN A 269 -34.90 16.38 23.86
N VAL A 270 -33.80 16.57 23.15
CA VAL A 270 -33.78 17.05 21.77
C VAL A 270 -32.70 16.29 20.99
N SER A 271 -32.99 16.01 19.72
CA SER A 271 -32.01 15.45 18.79
C SER A 271 -31.13 16.55 18.22
N VAL A 272 -29.81 16.37 18.29
CA VAL A 272 -28.80 17.24 17.70
C VAL A 272 -27.99 16.44 16.70
N MET A 273 -28.01 16.85 15.44
CA MET A 273 -27.19 16.27 14.38
C MET A 273 -25.94 17.13 14.19
N VAL A 274 -24.76 16.52 14.28
CA VAL A 274 -23.48 17.20 14.04
C VAL A 274 -22.81 16.58 12.84
N HIS A 275 -22.71 17.32 11.74
CA HIS A 275 -21.93 16.94 10.57
C HIS A 275 -20.45 17.18 10.81
N ILE A 276 -19.62 16.22 10.44
CA ILE A 276 -18.17 16.45 10.37
C ILE A 276 -17.87 16.98 8.98
N LEU A 277 -17.10 18.07 8.93
CA LEU A 277 -16.58 18.64 7.70
C LEU A 277 -15.14 18.18 7.49
N ASP A 278 -14.93 17.67 6.29
CA ASP A 278 -13.68 17.27 5.64
C ASP A 278 -12.68 18.45 5.62
N VAL A 279 -11.41 18.18 5.94
CA VAL A 279 -10.28 19.10 5.76
C VAL A 279 -9.16 18.32 5.06
N ASN A 280 -8.82 18.72 3.82
CA ASN A 280 -7.77 18.08 3.04
C ASN A 280 -6.39 18.18 3.73
N ASP A 281 -6.07 17.13 4.50
CA ASP A 281 -4.85 17.01 5.32
C ASP A 281 -4.19 15.62 5.35
N GLU A 282 -4.76 14.64 4.66
CA GLU A 282 -4.11 13.35 4.38
C GLU A 282 -3.14 13.46 3.17
N SER A 283 -2.76 12.34 2.56
CA SER A 283 -1.84 12.34 1.42
C SER A 283 -2.17 11.30 0.33
N PRO A 284 -2.01 11.64 -0.96
CA PRO A 284 -2.37 10.75 -2.05
C PRO A 284 -1.48 9.50 -2.08
N THR A 285 -2.07 8.37 -2.47
CA THR A 285 -1.41 7.07 -2.58
C THR A 285 -1.60 6.49 -3.98
N ILE A 286 -0.51 6.11 -4.65
CA ILE A 286 -0.58 5.44 -5.96
C ILE A 286 -1.02 4.00 -5.75
N LEU A 287 -2.02 3.54 -6.52
CA LEU A 287 -2.60 2.21 -6.36
C LEU A 287 -1.60 1.13 -6.83
N PRO A 288 -1.21 0.15 -5.98
CA PRO A 288 -0.23 -0.88 -6.33
C PRO A 288 -0.59 -1.71 -7.57
N ASP A 289 -1.88 -1.93 -7.81
CA ASP A 289 -2.38 -2.62 -9.02
C ASP A 289 -1.98 -1.92 -10.33
N SER A 290 -1.64 -0.62 -10.27
CA SER A 290 -1.16 0.16 -11.42
C SER A 290 0.37 0.24 -11.52
N LEU A 291 1.13 -0.28 -10.55
CA LEU A 291 2.60 -0.25 -10.51
C LEU A 291 3.25 -1.56 -10.99
N HIS A 292 2.51 -2.39 -11.74
CA HIS A 292 3.05 -3.64 -12.30
C HIS A 292 4.12 -3.39 -13.37
N ASP A 293 5.09 -4.30 -13.48
CA ASP A 293 6.11 -4.27 -14.54
C ASP A 293 5.46 -4.16 -15.94
N LEU A 294 5.86 -3.15 -16.71
CA LEU A 294 5.46 -2.96 -18.10
C LEU A 294 6.48 -3.60 -19.03
N SER A 295 6.07 -3.93 -20.26
CA SER A 295 6.99 -4.39 -21.30
C SER A 295 6.72 -3.71 -22.65
N VAL A 296 7.79 -3.29 -23.33
CA VAL A 296 7.77 -2.46 -24.54
C VAL A 296 8.83 -2.96 -25.50
N ALA A 297 8.48 -3.23 -26.77
CA ALA A 297 9.45 -3.62 -27.78
C ALA A 297 10.14 -2.40 -28.40
N GLU A 298 11.45 -2.46 -28.59
CA GLU A 298 12.28 -1.33 -29.02
C GLU A 298 11.87 -0.75 -30.39
N ASN A 299 11.81 -1.63 -31.40
CA ASN A 299 11.35 -1.33 -32.76
C ASN A 299 9.80 -1.20 -32.86
N GLY A 300 9.14 -0.95 -31.74
CA GLY A 300 7.68 -0.85 -31.65
C GLY A 300 7.15 0.43 -32.29
N MET A 301 6.21 0.30 -33.25
CA MET A 301 5.40 1.43 -33.77
C MET A 301 4.37 1.94 -32.73
N GLN A 302 4.72 1.97 -31.44
CA GLN A 302 3.84 2.19 -30.29
C GLN A 302 3.94 3.61 -29.72
N GLN A 303 4.23 4.63 -30.55
CA GLN A 303 4.06 6.03 -30.17
C GLN A 303 2.62 6.28 -29.69
N GLY A 304 2.44 6.44 -28.37
CA GLY A 304 1.13 6.48 -27.74
C GLY A 304 1.12 5.92 -26.32
N LEU A 305 -0.09 5.62 -25.83
CA LEU A 305 -0.38 5.19 -24.47
C LEU A 305 -0.02 3.71 -24.25
N ILE A 306 0.91 3.45 -23.33
CA ILE A 306 1.26 2.10 -22.87
C ILE A 306 0.34 1.71 -21.72
N HIS A 307 0.21 2.60 -20.73
CA HIS A 307 -0.40 2.33 -19.44
C HIS A 307 -0.98 3.59 -18.82
N THR A 308 -1.83 3.45 -17.80
CA THR A 308 -2.33 4.59 -17.00
C THR A 308 -2.27 4.25 -15.52
N LEU A 309 -1.51 5.06 -14.78
CA LEU A 309 -1.39 5.02 -13.34
C LEU A 309 -2.66 5.56 -12.70
N ASN A 310 -3.08 4.93 -11.60
CA ASN A 310 -4.21 5.39 -10.80
C ASN A 310 -3.71 5.73 -9.39
N ALA A 311 -4.13 6.89 -8.88
CA ALA A 311 -3.93 7.27 -7.48
C ALA A 311 -5.29 7.34 -6.78
N PHE A 312 -5.26 7.14 -5.47
CA PHE A 312 -6.38 7.32 -4.56
C PHE A 312 -5.93 8.23 -3.43
N ASP A 313 -6.84 9.06 -2.98
CA ASP A 313 -6.65 10.05 -1.92
C ASP A 313 -7.98 10.05 -1.15
N PRO A 314 -7.96 10.02 0.19
CA PRO A 314 -9.16 9.72 0.96
C PRO A 314 -10.10 10.93 1.11
N ASP A 315 -9.55 12.15 1.02
CA ASP A 315 -10.24 13.43 1.19
C ASP A 315 -11.33 13.64 0.13
N THR A 316 -12.43 14.33 0.47
CA THR A 316 -13.52 14.56 -0.52
C THR A 316 -13.20 15.65 -1.55
N ASN A 317 -12.20 16.49 -1.28
CA ASN A 317 -11.84 17.65 -2.10
C ASN A 317 -10.38 17.59 -2.59
N HIS A 318 -10.02 16.49 -3.25
CA HIS A 318 -8.71 16.29 -3.89
C HIS A 318 -8.71 16.62 -5.40
N SER A 319 -7.54 16.91 -5.98
CA SER A 319 -7.28 17.08 -7.42
C SER A 319 -5.90 16.54 -7.77
N LEU A 320 -5.82 15.22 -7.97
CA LEU A 320 -4.56 14.49 -8.17
C LEU A 320 -3.96 14.71 -9.56
N VAL A 321 -2.65 14.98 -9.58
CA VAL A 321 -1.79 14.97 -10.78
C VAL A 321 -0.54 14.12 -10.55
N PHE A 322 0.03 13.58 -11.62
CA PHE A 322 1.27 12.80 -11.57
C PHE A 322 2.50 13.62 -11.95
N GLU A 323 3.60 13.42 -11.22
CA GLU A 323 4.89 14.08 -11.46
C GLU A 323 6.00 13.02 -11.65
N GLU A 324 6.83 13.25 -12.67
CA GLU A 324 8.04 12.49 -12.94
C GLU A 324 9.22 13.08 -12.16
N LEU A 325 9.95 12.25 -11.42
CA LEU A 325 11.06 12.69 -10.57
C LEU A 325 12.43 12.31 -11.13
N ALA A 326 12.54 11.12 -11.71
CA ALA A 326 13.75 10.66 -12.38
C ALA A 326 13.45 9.48 -13.31
N VAL A 327 14.13 9.44 -14.46
CA VAL A 327 14.28 8.25 -15.30
C VAL A 327 15.68 7.67 -15.03
N THR A 328 15.80 6.35 -14.83
CA THR A 328 17.11 5.69 -14.70
C THR A 328 17.18 4.44 -15.56
N CYS A 329 18.37 4.22 -16.13
CA CYS A 329 18.59 3.34 -17.27
C CYS A 329 19.54 2.19 -16.91
N PHE A 330 19.27 0.96 -17.36
CA PHE A 330 20.09 -0.21 -17.04
C PHE A 330 20.25 -1.17 -18.23
N LYS A 331 21.45 -1.76 -18.36
CA LYS A 331 21.71 -2.98 -19.16
C LYS A 331 22.30 -4.03 -18.20
N GLY A 332 21.53 -5.07 -17.92
CA GLY A 332 21.79 -6.08 -16.89
C GLY A 332 21.83 -5.46 -15.50
N ASP A 333 22.99 -5.61 -14.84
CA ASP A 333 23.30 -5.03 -13.52
C ASP A 333 24.00 -3.66 -13.61
N SER A 334 24.35 -3.18 -14.81
CA SER A 334 25.04 -1.91 -15.01
C SER A 334 24.06 -0.76 -15.24
N SER A 335 24.36 0.41 -14.68
CA SER A 335 23.72 1.68 -15.10
C SER A 335 24.15 2.02 -16.53
N ALA A 336 23.19 2.37 -17.38
CA ALA A 336 23.39 2.73 -18.77
C ALA A 336 23.42 4.27 -19.00
N GLU A 337 23.71 5.04 -17.94
CA GLU A 337 23.72 6.52 -17.94
C GLU A 337 22.36 7.12 -18.40
N ASP A 338 22.35 8.38 -18.83
CA ASP A 338 21.12 9.12 -19.18
C ASP A 338 20.65 8.84 -20.63
N VAL A 339 20.64 7.57 -21.08
CA VAL A 339 20.26 7.22 -22.47
C VAL A 339 18.75 7.30 -22.71
N CYS A 340 17.94 6.73 -21.81
CA CYS A 340 16.48 6.61 -21.97
C CYS A 340 15.67 7.82 -21.43
N TRP A 341 16.33 8.95 -21.19
CA TRP A 341 15.76 10.17 -20.58
C TRP A 341 14.56 10.79 -21.33
N ASP A 342 14.36 10.46 -22.60
CA ASP A 342 13.24 10.92 -23.43
C ASP A 342 12.42 9.78 -24.08
N TRP A 343 12.69 8.53 -23.72
CA TRP A 343 11.99 7.36 -24.28
C TRP A 343 10.53 7.30 -23.84
N PHE A 344 10.30 7.60 -22.55
CA PHE A 344 8.99 7.59 -21.92
C PHE A 344 8.67 8.97 -21.35
N VAL A 345 7.38 9.32 -21.32
CA VAL A 345 6.88 10.54 -20.68
C VAL A 345 5.67 10.21 -19.82
N LEU A 346 5.70 10.63 -18.55
CA LEU A 346 4.54 10.62 -17.67
C LEU A 346 3.72 11.90 -17.85
N ALA A 347 2.49 11.77 -18.34
CA ALA A 347 1.55 12.89 -18.41
C ALA A 347 0.85 13.12 -17.05
N PRO A 348 0.44 14.36 -16.70
CA PRO A 348 -0.13 14.68 -15.39
C PRO A 348 -1.41 13.91 -15.01
N ASN A 349 -2.09 13.30 -15.98
CA ASN A 349 -3.26 12.44 -15.77
C ASN A 349 -2.91 10.95 -15.51
N GLY A 350 -1.65 10.63 -15.23
CA GLY A 350 -1.16 9.27 -14.99
C GLY A 350 -0.88 8.45 -16.26
N SER A 351 -1.11 9.00 -17.45
CA SER A 351 -0.83 8.31 -18.71
C SER A 351 0.67 8.21 -18.98
N VAL A 352 1.18 6.98 -19.09
CA VAL A 352 2.57 6.68 -19.46
C VAL A 352 2.64 6.46 -20.98
N LEU A 353 3.44 7.29 -21.65
CA LEU A 353 3.51 7.41 -23.11
C LEU A 353 4.89 7.00 -23.63
N VAL A 354 4.96 6.31 -24.77
CA VAL A 354 6.18 6.27 -25.60
C VAL A 354 6.35 7.63 -26.28
N ASN A 355 7.50 8.26 -26.12
CA ASN A 355 7.84 9.56 -26.71
C ASN A 355 8.93 9.46 -27.79
N SER A 356 9.94 8.60 -27.61
CA SER A 356 10.99 8.37 -28.61
C SER A 356 10.65 7.21 -29.56
N SER A 357 11.15 7.27 -30.79
CA SER A 357 11.28 6.12 -31.70
C SER A 357 12.60 5.37 -31.53
N ASP A 358 13.52 5.95 -30.76
CA ASP A 358 14.93 5.59 -30.71
C ASP A 358 15.21 4.81 -29.40
N ILE A 359 14.29 3.89 -29.07
CA ILE A 359 14.42 2.90 -28.01
C ILE A 359 15.32 1.79 -28.53
N ASP A 360 16.25 1.33 -27.70
CA ASP A 360 17.39 0.48 -28.09
C ASP A 360 17.70 -0.48 -26.93
N TYR A 361 17.44 -1.78 -27.12
CA TYR A 361 17.64 -2.80 -26.11
C TYR A 361 19.12 -2.94 -25.75
N GLU A 362 20.03 -2.85 -26.73
CA GLU A 362 21.49 -2.93 -26.60
C GLU A 362 22.06 -1.91 -25.63
N LEU A 363 21.53 -0.70 -25.66
CA LEU A 363 21.86 0.36 -24.71
C LEU A 363 21.13 0.19 -23.38
N CYS A 364 19.87 -0.23 -23.34
CA CYS A 364 19.13 -0.40 -22.09
C CYS A 364 18.01 -1.47 -22.15
N ASP A 365 18.14 -2.53 -21.34
CA ASP A 365 17.09 -3.56 -21.17
C ASP A 365 16.01 -3.20 -20.15
N ARG A 366 16.25 -2.22 -19.27
CA ARG A 366 15.34 -1.91 -18.17
C ARG A 366 15.40 -0.44 -17.78
N VAL A 367 14.27 0.23 -17.92
CA VAL A 367 14.04 1.59 -17.42
C VAL A 367 13.30 1.54 -16.09
N LEU A 368 13.74 2.35 -15.13
CA LEU A 368 13.04 2.61 -13.87
C LEU A 368 12.60 4.08 -13.84
N LEU A 369 11.29 4.29 -13.86
CA LEU A 369 10.63 5.59 -13.82
C LEU A 369 10.20 5.90 -12.38
N THR A 370 10.95 6.76 -11.69
CA THR A 370 10.64 7.23 -10.34
C THR A 370 9.65 8.39 -10.42
N LEU A 371 8.54 8.27 -9.71
CA LEU A 371 7.36 9.13 -9.87
C LEU A 371 6.59 9.31 -8.56
N ARG A 372 5.69 10.29 -8.52
CA ARG A 372 4.74 10.50 -7.42
C ARG A 372 3.42 11.09 -7.91
N ALA A 373 2.41 11.11 -7.05
CA ALA A 373 1.24 11.97 -7.18
C ALA A 373 1.43 13.24 -6.33
N GLU A 374 0.90 14.37 -6.82
CA GLU A 374 0.65 15.60 -6.07
C GLU A 374 -0.86 15.83 -6.05
N ASP A 375 -1.43 16.10 -4.87
CA ASP A 375 -2.72 16.76 -4.76
C ASP A 375 -2.54 18.29 -4.87
N LEU A 376 -3.38 18.92 -5.71
CA LEU A 376 -3.32 20.35 -5.96
C LEU A 376 -4.16 21.19 -4.97
N TYR A 377 -5.03 20.57 -4.17
CA TYR A 377 -5.96 21.28 -3.27
C TYR A 377 -5.59 21.21 -1.78
N THR A 378 -4.53 20.48 -1.44
CA THR A 378 -4.04 20.25 -0.08
C THR A 378 -3.96 21.51 0.77
N GLU A 379 -4.80 21.57 1.81
CA GLU A 379 -4.85 22.70 2.74
C GLU A 379 -3.81 22.54 3.86
N LYS A 380 -3.49 21.30 4.24
CA LYS A 380 -2.67 20.93 5.40
C LYS A 380 -2.00 19.56 5.16
N GLY A 381 -1.15 19.06 6.06
CA GLY A 381 -0.49 17.76 5.84
C GLY A 381 0.57 17.77 4.73
N ASN A 382 0.59 16.74 3.88
CA ASN A 382 1.59 16.54 2.83
C ASN A 382 0.96 16.14 1.49
N ARG A 383 0.88 17.10 0.58
CA ARG A 383 0.31 16.96 -0.78
C ARG A 383 0.90 15.86 -1.67
N TYR A 384 2.06 15.31 -1.33
CA TYR A 384 2.81 14.41 -2.20
C TYR A 384 2.72 12.97 -1.72
N SER A 385 2.44 12.05 -2.64
CA SER A 385 2.57 10.61 -2.36
C SER A 385 4.01 10.25 -1.98
N HIS A 386 4.17 9.04 -1.44
CA HIS A 386 5.48 8.40 -1.47
C HIS A 386 6.00 8.29 -2.91
N ASN A 387 7.33 8.37 -3.07
CA ASN A 387 7.99 8.21 -4.36
C ASN A 387 7.97 6.73 -4.73
N GLU A 388 7.22 6.39 -5.77
CA GLU A 388 7.12 5.02 -6.30
C GLU A 388 8.03 4.85 -7.52
N THR A 389 8.23 3.61 -7.97
CA THR A 389 9.09 3.31 -9.13
C THR A 389 8.42 2.31 -10.05
N LEU A 390 7.97 2.79 -11.21
CA LEU A 390 7.44 1.95 -12.28
C LEU A 390 8.59 1.33 -13.07
N ARG A 391 8.58 0.01 -13.24
CA ARG A 391 9.56 -0.72 -14.06
C ARG A 391 9.04 -0.91 -15.47
N ILE A 392 9.85 -0.56 -16.45
CA ILE A 392 9.58 -0.83 -17.87
C ILE A 392 10.72 -1.71 -18.40
N ILE A 393 10.35 -2.90 -18.87
CA ILE A 393 11.26 -3.90 -19.44
C ILE A 393 11.25 -3.70 -20.96
N ILE A 394 12.43 -3.47 -21.55
CA ILE A 394 12.56 -3.41 -23.00
C ILE A 394 12.62 -4.85 -23.53
N ILE A 395 11.82 -5.14 -24.55
CA ILE A 395 11.81 -6.42 -25.25
C ILE A 395 12.72 -6.29 -26.48
N ASP A 396 13.82 -7.03 -26.41
CA ASP A 396 14.72 -7.47 -27.49
C ASP A 396 13.96 -7.85 -28.77
N VAL A 397 14.32 -7.22 -29.89
CA VAL A 397 13.81 -7.49 -31.24
C VAL A 397 14.99 -7.61 -32.20
N ASN A 398 15.22 -8.81 -32.74
CA ASN A 398 16.26 -9.09 -33.73
C ASN A 398 16.28 -8.06 -34.88
N ASP A 399 17.23 -7.12 -34.79
CA ASP A 399 17.53 -6.10 -35.80
C ASP A 399 19.04 -5.89 -36.03
N ASN A 400 19.90 -6.42 -35.15
CA ASN A 400 21.33 -6.46 -35.36
C ASN A 400 21.69 -7.51 -36.44
N THR A 401 22.98 -7.67 -36.72
CA THR A 401 23.44 -8.60 -37.77
C THR A 401 24.79 -9.19 -37.36
N PRO A 402 25.00 -10.52 -37.50
CA PRO A 402 26.20 -11.21 -37.01
C PRO A 402 27.52 -10.55 -37.42
N VAL A 403 28.28 -10.01 -36.47
CA VAL A 403 29.55 -9.31 -36.76
C VAL A 403 30.74 -10.28 -36.62
N PHE A 404 31.52 -10.45 -37.69
CA PHE A 404 32.76 -11.23 -37.65
C PHE A 404 33.91 -10.47 -36.97
N GLU A 405 34.67 -11.14 -36.08
CA GLU A 405 35.92 -10.60 -35.56
C GLU A 405 36.98 -10.47 -36.67
N ALA A 406 37.92 -9.53 -36.50
CA ALA A 406 38.98 -9.27 -37.48
C ALA A 406 39.96 -10.45 -37.61
N ILE A 407 39.92 -11.13 -38.76
CA ILE A 407 40.81 -12.26 -39.08
C ILE A 407 42.25 -11.76 -39.26
N SER A 408 43.04 -11.87 -38.20
CA SER A 408 44.48 -11.57 -38.18
C SER A 408 45.36 -12.81 -38.35
N GLU A 409 44.78 -14.00 -38.21
CA GLU A 409 45.47 -15.27 -38.43
C GLU A 409 45.53 -15.65 -39.92
N THR A 410 46.65 -16.27 -40.30
CA THR A 410 46.79 -16.98 -41.57
C THR A 410 46.38 -18.43 -41.38
N PHE A 411 45.83 -19.08 -42.41
CA PHE A 411 45.43 -20.49 -42.35
C PHE A 411 46.15 -21.31 -43.41
N VAL A 412 46.58 -22.52 -43.03
CA VAL A 412 47.40 -23.40 -43.86
C VAL A 412 46.89 -24.83 -43.76
N VAL A 413 46.87 -25.52 -44.91
CA VAL A 413 46.51 -26.93 -45.02
C VAL A 413 47.55 -27.66 -45.86
N VAL A 414 47.84 -28.91 -45.50
CA VAL A 414 48.84 -29.75 -46.19
C VAL A 414 48.11 -30.99 -46.69
N PRO A 415 47.70 -31.04 -47.97
CA PRO A 415 46.80 -32.08 -48.49
C PRO A 415 47.20 -33.51 -48.12
N GLU A 416 48.51 -33.80 -48.18
CA GLU A 416 49.06 -35.15 -48.05
C GLU A 416 49.04 -35.70 -46.61
N ILE A 417 48.79 -34.84 -45.61
CA ILE A 417 48.72 -35.22 -44.18
C ILE A 417 47.47 -34.68 -43.47
N SER A 418 46.46 -34.19 -44.20
CA SER A 418 45.24 -33.62 -43.64
C SER A 418 44.08 -34.62 -43.68
N PRO A 419 43.84 -35.41 -42.60
CA PRO A 419 42.69 -36.31 -42.54
C PRO A 419 41.37 -35.54 -42.50
N VAL A 420 40.29 -36.23 -42.86
CA VAL A 420 38.92 -35.77 -42.59
C VAL A 420 38.77 -35.48 -41.08
N ASP A 421 37.93 -34.51 -40.75
CA ASP A 421 37.72 -33.94 -39.42
C ASP A 421 38.86 -33.04 -38.88
N LEU A 422 40.03 -32.94 -39.56
CA LEU A 422 41.09 -32.01 -39.15
C LEU A 422 40.61 -30.55 -39.25
N GLN A 423 40.75 -29.81 -38.15
CA GLN A 423 40.53 -28.36 -38.11
C GLN A 423 41.69 -27.61 -38.79
N VAL A 424 41.36 -26.74 -39.75
CA VAL A 424 42.33 -26.02 -40.61
C VAL A 424 42.19 -24.50 -40.53
N ALA A 425 41.04 -24.00 -40.09
CA ALA A 425 40.81 -22.57 -39.89
C ALA A 425 39.73 -22.32 -38.83
N THR A 426 39.64 -21.07 -38.40
CA THR A 426 38.65 -20.57 -37.44
C THR A 426 38.06 -19.25 -37.94
N VAL A 427 36.75 -19.10 -37.82
CA VAL A 427 36.11 -17.78 -37.72
C VAL A 427 35.61 -17.57 -36.31
N LYS A 428 35.37 -16.30 -35.99
CA LYS A 428 34.61 -15.90 -34.81
C LYS A 428 33.61 -14.83 -35.22
N ALA A 429 32.43 -14.87 -34.61
CA ALA A 429 31.44 -13.83 -34.72
C ALA A 429 30.70 -13.62 -33.40
N THR A 430 30.12 -12.45 -33.24
CA THR A 430 29.29 -12.03 -32.11
C THR A 430 28.05 -11.35 -32.67
N ASP A 431 26.92 -11.55 -32.01
CA ASP A 431 25.74 -10.70 -32.20
C ASP A 431 25.50 -9.86 -30.95
N ALA A 432 24.63 -8.86 -31.08
CA ALA A 432 24.26 -7.98 -29.98
C ALA A 432 22.91 -8.39 -29.35
N ASP A 433 21.94 -8.79 -30.18
CA ASP A 433 20.65 -9.36 -29.78
C ASP A 433 20.78 -10.47 -28.73
N SER A 434 19.71 -10.71 -27.97
CA SER A 434 19.61 -11.86 -27.06
C SER A 434 18.78 -13.00 -27.65
N GLY A 435 18.31 -13.94 -26.82
CA GLY A 435 17.34 -14.96 -27.23
C GLY A 435 17.80 -15.93 -28.34
N GLN A 436 17.13 -15.88 -29.50
CA GLN A 436 17.54 -16.61 -30.70
C GLN A 436 18.07 -15.70 -31.83
N GLY A 437 17.84 -14.39 -31.80
CA GLY A 437 18.61 -13.41 -32.59
C GLY A 437 20.11 -13.59 -32.33
N GLY A 438 20.52 -13.54 -31.07
CA GLY A 438 21.91 -13.74 -30.64
C GLY A 438 22.50 -15.14 -30.85
N ASN A 439 21.82 -16.07 -31.54
CA ASN A 439 22.21 -17.49 -31.66
C ASN A 439 22.84 -17.81 -33.03
N ILE A 440 24.09 -17.37 -33.24
CA ILE A 440 24.78 -17.51 -34.52
C ILE A 440 25.02 -18.97 -34.91
N THR A 441 24.62 -19.31 -36.14
CA THR A 441 24.98 -20.55 -36.83
C THR A 441 25.84 -20.27 -38.06
N PHE A 442 26.95 -21.01 -38.22
CA PHE A 442 27.85 -20.87 -39.38
C PHE A 442 27.52 -21.85 -40.50
N SER A 443 27.67 -21.41 -41.75
CA SER A 443 27.63 -22.27 -42.93
C SER A 443 28.74 -21.92 -43.94
N ILE A 444 29.08 -22.85 -44.84
CA ILE A 444 30.04 -22.59 -45.94
C ILE A 444 29.26 -22.39 -47.23
N VAL A 445 29.24 -21.15 -47.72
CA VAL A 445 28.53 -20.74 -48.95
C VAL A 445 29.30 -21.17 -50.19
N SER A 446 30.63 -21.02 -50.18
CA SER A 446 31.47 -21.40 -51.31
C SER A 446 32.89 -21.78 -50.91
N VAL A 447 33.51 -22.65 -51.69
CA VAL A 447 34.95 -22.95 -51.64
C VAL A 447 35.50 -22.80 -53.05
N VAL A 448 36.50 -21.94 -53.25
CA VAL A 448 37.14 -21.71 -54.55
C VAL A 448 38.65 -21.82 -54.39
N LEU A 449 39.27 -22.84 -54.99
CA LEU A 449 40.71 -22.89 -55.16
C LEU A 449 41.11 -21.84 -56.20
N VAL A 450 42.06 -20.97 -55.87
CA VAL A 450 42.78 -20.16 -56.85
C VAL A 450 44.19 -20.73 -56.95
N GLU A 451 44.49 -21.37 -58.08
CA GLU A 451 45.79 -21.98 -58.37
C GLU A 451 46.87 -20.92 -58.59
N ASP A 452 48.15 -21.30 -58.44
CA ASP A 452 49.32 -20.40 -58.64
C ASP A 452 49.37 -19.75 -60.03
N ASN A 453 48.69 -20.37 -61.01
CA ASN A 453 48.52 -19.91 -62.38
C ASN A 453 47.38 -18.87 -62.56
N GLY A 454 46.66 -18.53 -61.49
CA GLY A 454 45.51 -17.61 -61.47
C GLY A 454 44.14 -18.25 -61.78
N VAL A 455 44.09 -19.53 -62.16
CA VAL A 455 42.84 -20.24 -62.48
C VAL A 455 42.05 -20.52 -61.21
N SER A 456 40.79 -20.09 -61.20
CA SER A 456 39.86 -20.32 -60.10
C SER A 456 38.97 -21.54 -60.38
N ARG A 457 38.87 -22.48 -59.43
CA ARG A 457 38.05 -23.69 -59.52
C ARG A 457 37.16 -23.86 -58.28
N PRO A 458 35.83 -23.93 -58.43
CA PRO A 458 34.92 -24.12 -57.29
C PRO A 458 34.86 -25.58 -56.85
N PHE A 459 34.79 -25.81 -55.53
CA PHE A 459 34.64 -27.11 -54.89
C PHE A 459 33.38 -27.15 -54.02
N LYS A 460 32.87 -28.37 -53.76
CA LYS A 460 31.76 -28.63 -52.84
C LYS A 460 32.19 -29.69 -51.84
N ASN A 461 31.76 -29.54 -50.59
CA ASN A 461 31.99 -30.49 -49.49
C ASN A 461 33.49 -30.81 -49.24
N LEU A 462 34.39 -29.89 -49.60
CA LEU A 462 35.83 -30.01 -49.34
C LEU A 462 36.14 -29.68 -47.87
N PHE A 463 35.49 -28.63 -47.36
CA PHE A 463 35.46 -28.23 -45.97
C PHE A 463 34.02 -28.27 -45.43
N ARG A 464 33.88 -28.35 -44.11
CA ARG A 464 32.66 -28.08 -43.33
C ARG A 464 33.00 -27.12 -42.20
N VAL A 465 31.99 -26.52 -41.57
CA VAL A 465 32.16 -25.72 -40.35
C VAL A 465 31.35 -26.34 -39.21
N LEU A 466 31.88 -26.28 -37.99
CA LEU A 466 31.18 -26.61 -36.76
C LEU A 466 31.09 -25.35 -35.89
N THR A 467 29.88 -24.95 -35.51
CA THR A 467 29.64 -23.88 -34.53
C THR A 467 29.93 -24.37 -33.11
N THR A 468 30.69 -23.59 -32.35
CA THR A 468 30.93 -23.80 -30.91
C THR A 468 30.95 -22.45 -30.19
N LEU A 469 30.23 -22.30 -29.08
CA LEU A 469 30.20 -21.08 -28.26
C LEU A 469 31.30 -21.12 -27.18
N ASP A 470 32.13 -20.08 -27.06
CA ASP A 470 33.03 -19.84 -25.94
C ASP A 470 32.86 -18.40 -25.41
N LYS A 471 32.47 -18.26 -24.14
CA LYS A 471 32.37 -16.96 -23.41
C LYS A 471 31.60 -15.84 -24.14
N GLY A 472 30.56 -16.18 -24.91
CA GLY A 472 29.75 -15.22 -25.67
C GLY A 472 30.19 -15.03 -27.13
N THR A 473 31.37 -15.51 -27.52
CA THR A 473 31.81 -15.53 -28.93
C THR A 473 31.43 -16.85 -29.59
N TYR A 474 30.74 -16.79 -30.73
CA TYR A 474 30.49 -17.95 -31.56
C TYR A 474 31.72 -18.23 -32.44
N ILE A 475 32.30 -19.41 -32.30
CA ILE A 475 33.49 -19.86 -33.05
C ILE A 475 33.06 -20.85 -34.14
N GLY A 476 33.37 -20.55 -35.39
CA GLY A 476 33.18 -21.43 -36.52
C GLY A 476 34.46 -22.21 -36.81
N SER A 477 34.52 -23.45 -36.31
CA SER A 477 35.67 -24.34 -36.50
C SER A 477 35.60 -25.02 -37.87
N ILE A 478 36.47 -24.61 -38.79
CA ILE A 478 36.46 -25.09 -40.18
C ILE A 478 37.33 -26.34 -40.29
N GLN A 479 36.73 -27.43 -40.75
CA GLN A 479 37.32 -28.77 -40.81
C GLN A 479 37.34 -29.34 -42.23
N VAL A 480 38.34 -30.17 -42.53
CA VAL A 480 38.40 -30.99 -43.75
C VAL A 480 37.21 -31.98 -43.76
N ALA A 481 36.39 -31.93 -44.81
CA ALA A 481 35.18 -32.76 -44.94
C ALA A 481 35.33 -33.90 -45.96
N SER A 482 36.32 -33.83 -46.84
CA SER A 482 36.71 -34.90 -47.75
C SER A 482 38.21 -34.83 -48.06
N ASN A 483 38.80 -35.96 -48.49
CA ASN A 483 40.24 -36.04 -48.77
C ASN A 483 40.66 -34.96 -49.78
N LEU A 484 41.71 -34.21 -49.44
CA LEU A 484 42.28 -33.19 -50.30
C LEU A 484 43.15 -33.84 -51.39
N ASP A 485 43.13 -33.28 -52.60
CA ASP A 485 43.92 -33.78 -53.73
C ASP A 485 45.33 -33.20 -53.69
N GLU A 486 46.34 -34.07 -53.55
CA GLU A 486 47.77 -33.72 -53.47
C GLU A 486 48.29 -32.95 -54.70
N SER A 487 47.59 -33.05 -55.84
CA SER A 487 47.95 -32.34 -57.07
C SER A 487 47.47 -30.89 -57.15
N LEU A 488 46.57 -30.48 -56.24
CA LEU A 488 45.95 -29.16 -56.24
C LEU A 488 46.66 -28.19 -55.30
N LYS A 489 47.32 -27.19 -55.90
CA LYS A 489 48.13 -26.18 -55.18
C LYS A 489 47.65 -24.76 -55.46
N GLY A 490 47.64 -23.94 -54.42
CA GLY A 490 47.25 -22.54 -54.43
C GLY A 490 46.62 -22.09 -53.10
N GLN A 491 45.59 -21.25 -53.19
CA GLN A 491 44.83 -20.77 -52.03
C GLN A 491 43.36 -21.19 -52.14
N TYR A 492 42.80 -21.84 -51.12
CA TYR A 492 41.37 -22.05 -50.98
C TYR A 492 40.73 -20.81 -50.37
N LYS A 493 39.94 -20.09 -51.17
CA LYS A 493 39.05 -19.03 -50.70
C LYS A 493 37.76 -19.67 -50.22
N VAL A 494 37.51 -19.59 -48.92
CA VAL A 494 36.33 -20.17 -48.26
C VAL A 494 35.41 -19.04 -47.83
N THR A 495 34.23 -18.95 -48.45
CA THR A 495 33.17 -18.02 -48.03
C THR A 495 32.38 -18.68 -46.90
N VAL A 496 32.46 -18.11 -45.71
CA VAL A 496 31.67 -18.53 -44.54
C VAL A 496 30.59 -17.49 -44.29
N GLU A 497 29.37 -17.97 -44.10
CA GLU A 497 28.23 -17.15 -43.67
C GLU A 497 27.96 -17.41 -42.19
N ALA A 498 27.72 -16.32 -41.45
CA ALA A 498 27.06 -16.34 -40.16
C ALA A 498 25.62 -15.89 -40.38
N GLN A 499 24.67 -16.64 -39.81
CA GLN A 499 23.26 -16.27 -39.72
C GLN A 499 22.83 -16.42 -38.25
N ASP A 500 21.88 -15.62 -37.82
CA ASP A 500 21.15 -15.72 -36.56
C ASP A 500 20.19 -16.95 -36.51
N GLY A 501 19.31 -17.00 -35.50
CA GLY A 501 18.34 -18.07 -35.27
C GLY A 501 16.86 -17.66 -35.30
N GLU A 502 16.54 -16.39 -35.53
CA GLU A 502 15.19 -15.81 -35.35
C GLU A 502 14.73 -15.05 -36.61
N GLU A 503 13.42 -14.87 -36.84
CA GLU A 503 12.93 -14.09 -37.99
C GLU A 503 12.74 -12.60 -37.59
N PRO A 504 13.28 -11.62 -38.34
CA PRO A 504 13.90 -11.74 -39.67
C PRO A 504 15.37 -12.20 -39.64
N VAL A 505 15.70 -13.25 -40.41
CA VAL A 505 17.01 -13.92 -40.38
C VAL A 505 18.11 -13.07 -41.05
N HIS A 506 18.92 -12.38 -40.25
CA HIS A 506 20.07 -11.59 -40.65
C HIS A 506 21.30 -12.45 -41.00
N ARG A 507 22.17 -11.92 -41.87
CA ARG A 507 23.28 -12.66 -42.46
C ARG A 507 24.49 -11.78 -42.72
N ALA A 508 25.66 -12.26 -42.30
CA ALA A 508 26.95 -11.71 -42.69
C ALA A 508 27.82 -12.76 -43.37
N GLN A 509 28.74 -12.33 -44.22
CA GLN A 509 29.69 -13.22 -44.90
C GLN A 509 31.13 -12.73 -44.77
N THR A 510 32.06 -13.66 -44.54
CA THR A 510 33.51 -13.42 -44.56
C THR A 510 34.21 -14.38 -45.51
N VAL A 511 35.43 -14.04 -45.93
CA VAL A 511 36.24 -14.85 -46.85
C VAL A 511 37.60 -15.16 -46.22
N LEU A 512 37.80 -16.43 -45.88
CA LEU A 512 39.10 -16.92 -45.41
C LEU A 512 39.95 -17.35 -46.59
N ASN A 513 41.27 -17.16 -46.47
CA ASN A 513 42.25 -17.71 -47.40
C ASN A 513 43.03 -18.81 -46.66
N ILE A 514 42.81 -20.07 -47.06
CA ILE A 514 43.52 -21.24 -46.54
C ILE A 514 44.55 -21.67 -47.60
N PHE A 515 45.83 -21.48 -47.31
CA PHE A 515 46.91 -21.75 -48.27
C PHE A 515 47.31 -23.23 -48.25
N THR A 516 47.49 -23.83 -49.43
CA THR A 516 48.05 -25.19 -49.53
C THR A 516 49.56 -25.13 -49.43
N VAL A 517 50.15 -25.95 -48.56
CA VAL A 517 51.61 -26.13 -48.49
C VAL A 517 51.95 -27.59 -48.79
N ASP A 518 52.99 -27.80 -49.59
CA ASP A 518 53.50 -29.14 -49.93
C ASP A 518 54.36 -29.69 -48.78
N GLN A 519 54.27 -31.00 -48.53
CA GLN A 519 55.01 -31.69 -47.47
C GLN A 519 56.55 -31.52 -47.53
N SER A 520 57.12 -31.10 -48.66
CA SER A 520 58.54 -30.77 -48.82
C SER A 520 59.01 -29.52 -48.04
N TYR A 521 58.11 -28.60 -47.69
CA TYR A 521 58.40 -27.43 -46.85
C TYR A 521 58.40 -27.75 -45.34
N ARG A 522 58.36 -29.03 -44.98
CA ARG A 522 58.31 -29.50 -43.59
C ARG A 522 59.67 -29.34 -42.93
N VAL A 523 59.77 -28.48 -41.93
CA VAL A 523 60.99 -28.22 -41.16
C VAL A 523 61.02 -29.12 -39.93
N ARG A 524 62.23 -29.62 -39.61
CA ARG A 524 62.54 -30.35 -38.39
C ARG A 524 63.41 -29.49 -37.47
N LEU A 525 62.84 -29.03 -36.36
CA LEU A 525 63.54 -28.31 -35.30
C LEU A 525 63.87 -29.29 -34.16
N GLN A 526 65.15 -29.46 -33.84
CA GLN A 526 65.60 -30.41 -32.80
C GLN A 526 66.01 -29.66 -31.53
N PHE A 527 65.54 -30.17 -30.38
CA PHE A 527 65.73 -29.53 -29.07
C PHE A 527 66.46 -30.46 -28.09
N VAL A 528 67.35 -29.90 -27.26
CA VAL A 528 68.00 -30.63 -26.14
C VAL A 528 67.07 -30.80 -24.91
N SER A 529 65.93 -30.11 -24.92
CA SER A 529 64.83 -30.22 -23.97
C SER A 529 63.92 -31.43 -24.25
N THR A 530 63.17 -31.88 -23.24
CA THR A 530 62.24 -33.01 -23.41
C THR A 530 60.94 -32.58 -24.11
N VAL A 531 60.14 -33.56 -24.55
CA VAL A 531 58.86 -33.31 -25.25
C VAL A 531 57.92 -32.47 -24.38
N GLU A 532 57.88 -32.75 -23.09
CA GLU A 532 57.01 -32.11 -22.10
C GLU A 532 57.44 -30.65 -21.81
N GLU A 533 58.73 -30.36 -21.93
CA GLU A 533 59.31 -29.02 -21.79
C GLU A 533 59.14 -28.18 -23.05
N VAL A 534 59.30 -28.77 -24.24
CA VAL A 534 59.03 -28.12 -25.53
C VAL A 534 57.54 -27.88 -25.73
N GLN A 535 56.68 -28.81 -25.31
CA GLN A 535 55.21 -28.64 -25.33
C GLN A 535 54.76 -27.53 -24.37
N ARG A 536 55.33 -27.44 -23.16
CA ARG A 536 55.03 -26.37 -22.20
C ARG A 536 55.45 -24.98 -22.72
N ASN A 537 56.51 -24.92 -23.52
CA ASN A 537 57.03 -23.69 -24.10
C ASN A 537 56.58 -23.48 -25.56
N SER A 538 55.57 -24.20 -26.07
CA SER A 538 55.23 -24.19 -27.51
C SER A 538 54.96 -22.79 -28.04
N GLU A 539 54.17 -21.99 -27.31
CA GLU A 539 53.80 -20.64 -27.75
C GLU A 539 54.97 -19.65 -27.61
N ASN A 540 55.88 -19.84 -26.64
CA ASN A 540 57.10 -19.03 -26.53
C ASN A 540 58.05 -19.32 -27.70
N ILE A 541 58.20 -20.59 -28.08
CA ILE A 541 59.01 -21.03 -29.22
C ILE A 541 58.38 -20.51 -30.53
N LYS A 542 57.07 -20.68 -30.70
CA LYS A 542 56.29 -20.17 -31.84
C LYS A 542 56.40 -18.65 -31.97
N LEU A 543 56.31 -17.90 -30.86
CA LEU A 543 56.45 -16.44 -30.82
C LEU A 543 57.86 -16.00 -31.22
N ALA A 544 58.91 -16.61 -30.68
CA ALA A 544 60.30 -16.31 -31.06
C ALA A 544 60.56 -16.61 -32.54
N LEU A 545 60.14 -17.79 -33.02
CA LEU A 545 60.24 -18.17 -34.44
C LEU A 545 59.49 -17.22 -35.38
N THR A 546 58.26 -16.82 -35.01
CA THR A 546 57.45 -15.84 -35.77
C THR A 546 58.11 -14.46 -35.76
N THR A 547 58.68 -14.05 -34.62
CA THR A 547 59.36 -12.77 -34.44
C THR A 547 60.59 -12.66 -35.34
N VAL A 548 61.36 -13.73 -35.49
CA VAL A 548 62.56 -13.78 -36.35
C VAL A 548 62.19 -13.86 -37.84
N THR A 549 61.32 -14.80 -38.21
CA THR A 549 61.05 -15.12 -39.63
C THR A 549 60.05 -14.17 -40.31
N LYS A 550 59.19 -13.52 -39.51
CA LYS A 550 57.96 -12.83 -39.94
C LYS A 550 56.95 -13.75 -40.66
N ALA A 551 57.10 -15.06 -40.54
CA ALA A 551 56.19 -16.07 -41.06
C ALA A 551 55.40 -16.70 -39.90
N ALA A 552 54.15 -17.09 -40.14
CA ALA A 552 53.35 -17.84 -39.18
C ALA A 552 53.86 -19.29 -39.08
N VAL A 553 53.90 -19.81 -37.86
CA VAL A 553 54.52 -21.11 -37.53
C VAL A 553 53.44 -22.13 -37.15
N TYR A 554 53.32 -23.18 -37.96
CA TYR A 554 52.33 -24.25 -37.81
C TYR A 554 53.01 -25.51 -37.31
N VAL A 555 52.85 -25.81 -36.02
CA VAL A 555 53.42 -27.02 -35.40
C VAL A 555 52.55 -28.23 -35.75
N VAL A 556 53.13 -29.19 -36.47
CA VAL A 556 52.48 -30.43 -36.92
C VAL A 556 52.50 -31.49 -35.83
N ALA A 557 53.64 -31.62 -35.15
CA ALA A 557 53.83 -32.53 -34.04
C ALA A 557 55.06 -32.13 -33.21
N ILE A 558 55.03 -32.42 -31.91
CA ILE A 558 56.22 -32.49 -31.07
C ILE A 558 56.39 -33.96 -30.68
N ARG A 559 57.57 -34.52 -30.95
CA ARG A 559 57.86 -35.96 -30.78
C ARG A 559 59.20 -36.15 -30.04
N ARG A 560 59.39 -37.32 -29.44
CA ARG A 560 60.71 -37.73 -28.92
C ARG A 560 61.62 -38.02 -30.11
N MET A 561 62.90 -37.65 -30.00
CA MET A 561 63.89 -38.02 -31.00
C MET A 561 64.37 -39.45 -30.75
N GLU A 562 64.37 -40.29 -31.78
CA GLU A 562 64.99 -41.63 -31.75
C GLU A 562 66.49 -41.51 -32.05
N GLU A 563 67.31 -42.36 -31.43
CA GLU A 563 68.78 -42.26 -31.48
C GLU A 563 69.36 -42.72 -32.84
N THR A 564 69.50 -41.77 -33.77
CA THR A 564 70.32 -41.96 -34.99
C THR A 564 71.80 -41.73 -34.69
N ARG A 565 72.68 -42.59 -35.20
CA ARG A 565 74.08 -42.72 -34.72
C ARG A 565 75.08 -41.64 -35.18
N ASP A 566 74.67 -40.68 -36.00
CA ASP A 566 75.57 -39.78 -36.74
C ASP A 566 75.47 -38.28 -36.36
N THR A 567 74.84 -37.93 -35.22
CA THR A 567 74.77 -36.53 -34.71
C THR A 567 75.52 -36.34 -33.40
N GLN A 568 76.47 -35.38 -33.37
CA GLN A 568 77.29 -35.07 -32.18
C GLN A 568 76.57 -34.30 -31.06
N VAL A 569 75.27 -34.00 -31.21
CA VAL A 569 74.45 -33.33 -30.19
C VAL A 569 73.26 -34.24 -29.85
N VAL A 570 73.07 -34.54 -28.56
CA VAL A 570 71.97 -35.37 -28.08
C VAL A 570 70.71 -34.51 -27.91
N ALA A 571 70.06 -34.21 -29.03
CA ALA A 571 68.69 -33.69 -29.02
C ALA A 571 67.73 -34.78 -28.50
N LYS A 572 66.79 -34.39 -27.61
CA LYS A 572 65.86 -35.31 -26.94
C LYS A 572 64.45 -35.26 -27.53
N SER A 573 64.10 -34.13 -28.14
CA SER A 573 62.81 -33.92 -28.78
C SER A 573 62.94 -33.18 -30.11
N VAL A 574 61.89 -33.27 -30.90
CA VAL A 574 61.77 -32.67 -32.22
C VAL A 574 60.40 -32.00 -32.34
N MET A 575 60.38 -30.76 -32.82
CA MET A 575 59.19 -30.07 -33.29
C MET A 575 59.21 -30.10 -34.83
N GLU A 576 58.16 -30.64 -35.42
CA GLU A 576 57.97 -30.67 -36.87
C GLU A 576 57.00 -29.54 -37.24
N ALA A 577 57.39 -28.60 -38.10
CA ALA A 577 56.62 -27.38 -38.35
C ALA A 577 56.68 -26.91 -39.81
N TYR A 578 55.68 -26.13 -40.22
CA TYR A 578 55.70 -25.32 -41.45
C TYR A 578 55.76 -23.83 -41.12
N PHE A 579 56.40 -23.07 -42.01
CA PHE A 579 56.61 -21.63 -41.86
C PHE A 579 56.04 -20.94 -43.09
N VAL A 580 55.01 -20.10 -42.93
CA VAL A 580 54.25 -19.55 -44.06
C VAL A 580 53.98 -18.06 -43.86
N TYR A 581 54.29 -17.26 -44.88
CA TYR A 581 54.01 -15.83 -44.90
C TYR A 581 52.53 -15.53 -45.12
N SER A 582 52.09 -14.31 -44.77
CA SER A 582 50.71 -13.84 -44.95
C SER A 582 50.23 -13.71 -46.40
N ASN A 583 51.14 -13.85 -47.37
CA ASN A 583 50.83 -13.98 -48.79
C ASN A 583 50.69 -15.45 -49.27
N GLY A 584 50.81 -16.44 -48.37
CA GLY A 584 50.76 -17.86 -48.67
C GLY A 584 52.09 -18.53 -49.02
N THR A 585 53.21 -17.79 -49.07
CA THR A 585 54.51 -18.35 -49.46
C THR A 585 55.12 -19.12 -48.29
N ALA A 586 55.44 -20.41 -48.49
CA ALA A 586 56.15 -21.23 -47.50
C ALA A 586 57.68 -21.03 -47.57
N LEU A 587 58.34 -21.00 -46.41
CA LEU A 587 59.79 -20.97 -46.27
C LEU A 587 60.37 -22.39 -46.33
N ASP A 588 61.48 -22.57 -47.06
CA ASP A 588 62.25 -23.81 -47.03
C ASP A 588 63.25 -23.84 -45.85
N VAL A 589 63.89 -24.99 -45.64
CA VAL A 589 64.83 -25.24 -44.54
C VAL A 589 66.08 -24.36 -44.62
N ASN A 590 66.54 -24.04 -45.83
CA ASN A 590 67.72 -23.22 -46.09
C ASN A 590 67.39 -21.75 -45.82
N ASP A 591 66.28 -21.24 -46.38
CA ASP A 591 65.81 -19.88 -46.17
C ASP A 591 65.54 -19.60 -44.68
N LEU A 592 64.87 -20.54 -44.00
CA LEU A 592 64.66 -20.47 -42.55
C LEU A 592 65.97 -20.44 -41.76
N SER A 593 66.94 -21.29 -42.12
CA SER A 593 68.24 -21.36 -41.45
C SER A 593 69.03 -20.06 -41.64
N ILE A 594 68.95 -19.44 -42.83
CA ILE A 594 69.54 -18.13 -43.12
C ILE A 594 68.85 -17.03 -42.29
N LEU A 595 67.52 -16.99 -42.26
CA LEU A 595 66.75 -16.02 -41.49
C LEU A 595 67.08 -16.11 -39.99
N ILE A 596 67.06 -17.32 -39.41
CA ILE A 596 67.38 -17.52 -37.99
C ILE A 596 68.85 -17.20 -37.67
N GLN A 597 69.79 -17.48 -38.56
CA GLN A 597 71.19 -17.08 -38.36
C GLN A 597 71.43 -15.56 -38.56
N SER A 598 70.52 -14.85 -39.24
CA SER A 598 70.62 -13.41 -39.48
C SER A 598 70.15 -12.54 -38.30
N ASP A 599 69.33 -13.09 -37.39
CA ASP A 599 68.92 -12.42 -36.14
C ASP A 599 69.68 -13.00 -34.93
N PRO A 600 70.75 -12.34 -34.46
CA PRO A 600 71.54 -12.84 -33.32
C PRO A 600 70.81 -12.73 -31.97
N LEU A 601 69.74 -11.94 -31.86
CA LEU A 601 68.93 -11.84 -30.63
C LEU A 601 67.91 -12.97 -30.57
N GLY A 602 67.16 -13.16 -31.66
CA GLY A 602 66.19 -14.24 -31.77
C GLY A 602 66.84 -15.63 -31.76
N LEU A 603 68.02 -15.80 -32.37
CA LEU A 603 68.80 -17.04 -32.26
C LEU A 603 69.21 -17.32 -30.80
N ALA A 604 69.65 -16.30 -30.05
CA ALA A 604 70.01 -16.48 -28.64
C ALA A 604 68.81 -16.86 -27.76
N GLU A 605 67.62 -16.33 -28.05
CA GLU A 605 66.38 -16.72 -27.39
C GLU A 605 65.95 -18.16 -27.75
N LEU A 606 66.02 -18.55 -29.02
CA LEU A 606 65.69 -19.91 -29.45
C LEU A 606 66.67 -20.95 -28.87
N VAL A 607 67.97 -20.64 -28.79
CA VAL A 607 68.97 -21.50 -28.13
C VAL A 607 68.72 -21.58 -26.61
N LYS A 608 68.30 -20.49 -25.96
CA LYS A 608 67.86 -20.50 -24.55
C LYS A 608 66.59 -21.35 -24.35
N LEU A 609 65.70 -21.41 -25.32
CA LEU A 609 64.55 -22.32 -25.39
C LEU A 609 64.94 -23.75 -25.83
N GLY A 610 66.23 -24.05 -25.95
CA GLY A 610 66.77 -25.39 -26.16
C GLY A 610 66.93 -25.82 -27.62
N LEU A 611 66.71 -24.94 -28.61
CA LEU A 611 66.91 -25.24 -30.03
C LEU A 611 68.39 -25.53 -30.31
N ALA A 612 68.68 -26.65 -30.99
CA ALA A 612 70.04 -27.12 -31.24
C ALA A 612 70.34 -27.39 -32.73
N VAL A 613 69.38 -27.88 -33.51
CA VAL A 613 69.55 -28.16 -34.94
C VAL A 613 68.28 -27.79 -35.72
N ILE A 614 68.45 -27.15 -36.88
CA ILE A 614 67.42 -26.94 -37.90
C ILE A 614 67.76 -27.86 -39.06
N GLY A 615 66.80 -28.64 -39.57
CA GLY A 615 67.01 -29.54 -40.70
C GLY A 615 65.71 -29.88 -41.45
N PRO A 616 65.80 -30.66 -42.53
CA PRO A 616 64.63 -31.09 -43.29
C PRO A 616 63.81 -32.13 -42.53
N GLY A 617 62.49 -32.07 -42.71
CA GLY A 617 61.56 -33.12 -42.30
C GLY A 617 61.70 -34.36 -43.18
N GLU A 618 61.65 -35.54 -42.55
CA GLU A 618 61.68 -36.80 -43.29
C GLU A 618 60.30 -37.09 -43.88
N VAL A 619 60.18 -36.97 -45.21
CA VAL A 619 58.98 -37.34 -45.95
C VAL A 619 58.97 -38.85 -46.20
N THR A 620 58.51 -39.61 -45.19
CA THR A 620 58.37 -41.06 -45.26
C THR A 620 57.17 -41.45 -46.14
N LYS A 621 57.36 -41.50 -47.46
CA LYS A 621 56.37 -42.07 -48.37
C LYS A 621 56.09 -43.53 -47.98
N PRO A 622 54.82 -43.94 -47.75
CA PRO A 622 54.51 -45.30 -47.37
C PRO A 622 54.96 -46.26 -48.46
N THR A 623 55.75 -47.27 -48.09
CA THR A 623 56.09 -48.35 -49.01
C THR A 623 54.86 -49.23 -49.24
N LYS A 624 54.64 -49.66 -50.49
CA LYS A 624 53.46 -50.46 -50.89
C LYS A 624 53.31 -51.78 -50.12
N GLU A 625 54.36 -52.21 -49.43
CA GLU A 625 54.34 -53.38 -48.54
C GLU A 625 53.50 -53.14 -47.28
N MET A 626 53.51 -51.93 -46.70
CA MET A 626 52.67 -51.58 -45.55
C MET A 626 51.17 -51.49 -45.90
N GLU A 627 50.83 -50.96 -47.07
CA GLU A 627 49.44 -51.00 -47.57
C GLU A 627 48.96 -52.45 -47.74
N LEU A 628 49.80 -53.31 -48.34
CA LEU A 628 49.45 -54.71 -48.57
C LEU A 628 49.26 -55.48 -47.26
N ILE A 629 50.12 -55.26 -46.26
CA ILE A 629 49.98 -55.84 -44.92
C ILE A 629 48.69 -55.34 -44.24
N GLY A 630 48.38 -54.04 -44.35
CA GLY A 630 47.14 -53.46 -43.83
C GLY A 630 45.89 -54.07 -44.46
N ILE A 631 45.87 -54.25 -45.78
CA ILE A 631 44.77 -54.88 -46.52
C ILE A 631 44.60 -56.35 -46.12
N ILE A 632 45.69 -57.11 -45.98
CA ILE A 632 45.67 -58.52 -45.56
C ILE A 632 45.17 -58.65 -44.10
N ALA A 633 45.63 -57.79 -43.20
CA ALA A 633 45.17 -57.75 -41.81
C ALA A 633 43.68 -57.36 -41.71
N GLY A 634 43.25 -56.36 -42.49
CA GLY A 634 41.86 -55.93 -42.58
C GLY A 634 40.93 -57.03 -43.11
N LEU A 635 41.34 -57.75 -44.16
CA LEU A 635 40.61 -58.92 -44.67
C LEU A 635 40.54 -60.07 -43.65
N ALA A 636 41.63 -60.35 -42.93
CA ALA A 636 41.63 -61.38 -41.89
C ALA A 636 40.73 -61.00 -40.70
N ALA A 637 40.75 -59.75 -40.26
CA ALA A 637 39.86 -59.22 -39.22
C ALA A 637 38.39 -59.24 -39.67
N PHE A 638 38.11 -58.82 -40.90
CA PHE A 638 36.75 -58.88 -41.48
C PHE A 638 36.25 -60.33 -41.57
N LEU A 639 37.08 -61.28 -41.98
CA LEU A 639 36.72 -62.71 -42.02
C LEU A 639 36.39 -63.24 -40.62
N LEU A 640 37.19 -62.89 -39.61
CA LEU A 640 36.94 -63.25 -38.21
C LEU A 640 35.61 -62.66 -37.70
N ILE A 641 35.37 -61.38 -37.94
CA ILE A 641 34.12 -60.70 -37.57
C ILE A 641 32.93 -61.32 -38.30
N PHE A 642 33.07 -61.65 -39.59
CA PHE A 642 32.02 -62.30 -40.37
C PHE A 642 31.68 -63.70 -39.84
N ILE A 643 32.68 -64.49 -39.43
CA ILE A 643 32.47 -65.78 -38.77
C ILE A 643 31.80 -65.60 -37.40
N LEU A 644 32.16 -64.57 -36.63
CA LEU A 644 31.56 -64.25 -35.33
C LEU A 644 30.09 -63.82 -35.50
N VAL A 645 29.78 -62.99 -36.49
CA VAL A 645 28.41 -62.61 -36.87
C VAL A 645 27.61 -63.83 -37.37
N MET A 646 28.19 -64.68 -38.22
CA MET A 646 27.50 -65.88 -38.73
C MET A 646 27.22 -66.91 -37.62
N THR A 647 28.14 -67.11 -36.68
CA THR A 647 27.91 -67.97 -35.51
C THR A 647 26.88 -67.37 -34.55
N LEU A 648 26.89 -66.04 -34.35
CA LEU A 648 25.85 -65.34 -33.59
C LEU A 648 24.47 -65.46 -34.25
N VAL A 649 24.37 -65.29 -35.57
CA VAL A 649 23.14 -65.51 -36.35
C VAL A 649 22.67 -66.96 -36.27
N LEU A 650 23.58 -67.94 -36.29
CA LEU A 650 23.25 -69.35 -36.10
C LEU A 650 22.71 -69.63 -34.68
N VAL A 651 23.28 -69.02 -33.65
CA VAL A 651 22.79 -69.11 -32.26
C VAL A 651 21.42 -68.43 -32.11
N LEU A 652 21.22 -67.25 -32.70
CA LEU A 652 19.95 -66.53 -32.65
C LEU A 652 18.83 -67.25 -33.42
N THR A 653 19.14 -67.79 -34.61
CA THR A 653 18.17 -68.56 -35.40
C THR A 653 17.82 -69.90 -34.75
N THR A 654 18.78 -70.64 -34.20
CA THR A 654 18.49 -71.89 -33.45
C THR A 654 17.71 -71.62 -32.14
N ARG A 655 18.00 -70.53 -31.42
CA ARG A 655 17.23 -70.09 -30.24
C ARG A 655 15.81 -69.64 -30.62
N SER A 656 15.64 -68.99 -31.78
CA SER A 656 14.34 -68.62 -32.36
C SER A 656 13.53 -69.86 -32.79
N TYR A 657 14.14 -70.82 -33.48
CA TYR A 657 13.50 -72.10 -33.83
C TYR A 657 13.07 -72.89 -32.59
N LYS A 658 13.86 -72.91 -31.51
CA LYS A 658 13.44 -73.50 -30.23
C LYS A 658 12.21 -72.80 -29.63
N ARG A 659 12.13 -71.46 -29.64
CA ARG A 659 10.92 -70.71 -29.21
C ARG A 659 9.70 -70.98 -30.11
N LYS A 660 9.88 -71.08 -31.43
CA LYS A 660 8.78 -71.42 -32.36
C LYS A 660 8.28 -72.85 -32.16
N LEU A 661 9.17 -73.80 -31.90
CA LEU A 661 8.81 -75.19 -31.64
C LEU A 661 8.05 -75.37 -30.31
N SER A 662 8.43 -74.64 -29.25
CA SER A 662 7.67 -74.66 -27.99
C SER A 662 6.30 -74.00 -28.13
N ALA A 663 6.20 -72.88 -28.87
CA ALA A 663 4.92 -72.23 -29.17
C ALA A 663 3.96 -73.15 -29.97
N MET A 664 4.45 -73.85 -30.99
CA MET A 664 3.64 -74.81 -31.75
C MET A 664 3.20 -76.03 -30.91
N LYS A 665 4.02 -76.47 -29.94
CA LYS A 665 3.59 -77.51 -28.98
C LYS A 665 2.48 -77.01 -28.05
N ALA A 666 2.57 -75.78 -27.56
CA ALA A 666 1.51 -75.18 -26.73
C ALA A 666 0.20 -75.01 -27.51
N LEU A 667 0.27 -74.51 -28.75
CA LEU A 667 -0.91 -74.31 -29.61
C LEU A 667 -1.69 -75.60 -29.88
N LYS A 668 -1.00 -76.74 -30.02
CA LYS A 668 -1.62 -78.06 -30.21
C LYS A 668 -2.29 -78.64 -28.95
N VAL A 669 -2.04 -78.08 -27.77
CA VAL A 669 -2.74 -78.45 -26.53
C VAL A 669 -4.01 -77.60 -26.33
N ALA A 670 -3.98 -76.34 -26.75
CA ALA A 670 -5.10 -75.39 -26.60
C ALA A 670 -6.35 -75.71 -27.44
N THR A 671 -6.27 -76.62 -28.42
CA THR A 671 -7.37 -76.95 -29.35
C THR A 671 -8.23 -78.14 -28.93
N THR A 672 -8.13 -78.62 -27.69
CA THR A 672 -8.66 -79.96 -27.30
C THR A 672 -9.65 -79.96 -26.14
N PHE A 673 -10.20 -78.81 -25.74
CA PHE A 673 -11.30 -78.72 -24.77
C PHE A 673 -12.44 -77.84 -25.29
N ASN A 674 -13.68 -78.34 -25.11
CA ASN A 674 -14.90 -77.80 -25.71
C ASN A 674 -15.76 -77.10 -24.63
N PRO A 675 -16.27 -75.87 -24.85
CA PRO A 675 -16.91 -75.09 -23.79
C PRO A 675 -18.40 -75.46 -23.59
N ALA A 676 -18.71 -76.26 -22.57
CA ALA A 676 -20.10 -76.47 -22.11
C ALA A 676 -20.19 -77.01 -20.66
N THR A 677 -20.23 -76.13 -19.65
CA THR A 677 -21.10 -76.18 -18.42
C THR A 677 -20.66 -75.16 -17.36
N ALA A 678 -21.58 -74.86 -16.40
CA ALA A 678 -21.41 -74.08 -15.16
C ALA A 678 -20.86 -72.64 -15.30
N GLN A 679 -21.66 -71.57 -15.39
CA GLN A 679 -22.65 -70.98 -14.45
C GLN A 679 -22.10 -69.90 -13.51
N GLN A 680 -22.94 -68.90 -13.25
CA GLN A 680 -22.59 -67.60 -12.66
C GLN A 680 -22.40 -67.62 -11.14
N GLY A 681 -21.50 -66.77 -10.65
CA GLY A 681 -21.54 -66.18 -9.30
C GLY A 681 -21.82 -64.67 -9.41
N ALA A 682 -22.50 -64.08 -8.43
CA ALA A 682 -22.98 -62.70 -8.50
C ALA A 682 -21.88 -61.64 -8.29
N GLY A 683 -22.03 -60.49 -8.93
CA GLY A 683 -21.20 -59.30 -8.69
C GLY A 683 -21.85 -58.32 -7.70
N ILE A 684 -21.03 -57.40 -7.17
CA ILE A 684 -21.45 -56.25 -6.34
C ILE A 684 -20.75 -55.00 -6.94
N PRO A 685 -21.43 -53.84 -7.08
CA PRO A 685 -20.96 -52.76 -7.96
C PRO A 685 -20.07 -51.73 -7.26
N GLY A 686 -19.17 -51.07 -8.01
CA GLY A 686 -18.54 -49.83 -7.55
C GLY A 686 -17.09 -49.56 -7.99
N THR A 687 -16.81 -49.45 -9.29
CA THR A 687 -15.76 -48.57 -9.87
C THR A 687 -15.80 -48.61 -11.41
N ASN A 688 -15.46 -47.50 -12.07
CA ASN A 688 -15.60 -47.35 -13.53
C ASN A 688 -14.30 -47.64 -14.28
N GLN A 689 -14.38 -48.55 -15.25
CA GLN A 689 -14.01 -48.34 -16.66
C GLN A 689 -12.76 -47.48 -16.98
N TYR A 690 -11.67 -48.15 -17.43
CA TYR A 690 -10.74 -47.79 -18.54
C TYR A 690 -10.46 -46.29 -18.79
N ASN A 691 -9.23 -45.76 -18.70
CA ASN A 691 -7.94 -46.13 -19.35
C ASN A 691 -6.82 -45.25 -18.73
N ALA A 692 -5.50 -45.35 -18.98
CA ALA A 692 -4.55 -46.38 -19.45
C ALA A 692 -3.11 -45.81 -19.25
N GLU A 693 -2.08 -46.64 -19.45
CA GLU A 693 -0.63 -46.29 -19.47
C GLU A 693 0.08 -46.06 -18.11
N GLY A 694 1.39 -46.39 -18.06
CA GLY A 694 2.32 -45.95 -17.00
C GLY A 694 2.44 -46.79 -15.71
N ALA A 695 2.86 -48.06 -15.75
CA ALA A 695 3.29 -48.78 -14.54
C ALA A 695 4.41 -49.81 -14.79
N ASN A 696 5.46 -49.77 -13.94
CA ASN A 696 6.62 -50.69 -13.98
C ASN A 696 6.31 -51.99 -13.20
N PRO A 697 6.74 -53.18 -13.65
CA PRO A 697 6.43 -54.44 -12.97
C PRO A 697 7.34 -54.71 -11.76
N MET A 698 6.85 -54.39 -10.56
CA MET A 698 7.37 -54.91 -9.29
C MET A 698 7.32 -56.45 -9.29
N LEU A 699 8.44 -57.13 -9.03
CA LEU A 699 8.55 -58.59 -9.15
C LEU A 699 8.90 -59.25 -7.81
N ASN A 700 7.95 -59.21 -6.88
CA ASN A 700 8.01 -60.00 -5.65
C ASN A 700 8.07 -61.51 -5.99
N ARG A 701 8.99 -62.23 -5.33
CA ARG A 701 8.99 -63.69 -5.26
C ARG A 701 9.02 -64.14 -3.79
N PRO A 702 8.12 -65.02 -3.35
CA PRO A 702 8.27 -65.71 -2.08
C PRO A 702 9.38 -66.78 -2.17
N LEU A 703 9.89 -67.20 -1.00
CA LEU A 703 10.97 -68.17 -0.84
C LEU A 703 10.45 -69.62 -0.94
N ASP A 704 11.37 -70.55 -1.20
CA ASP A 704 11.30 -71.92 -0.68
C ASP A 704 12.73 -72.32 -0.23
N PRO A 705 12.96 -72.84 1.00
CA PRO A 705 14.30 -72.86 1.59
C PRO A 705 14.99 -74.24 1.54
N SER A 706 16.21 -74.29 1.00
CA SER A 706 17.29 -75.17 1.50
C SER A 706 18.57 -75.09 0.66
N HIS A 707 19.45 -74.14 0.99
CA HIS A 707 20.87 -74.46 1.23
C HIS A 707 21.48 -73.40 2.14
N ASP A 708 22.22 -73.89 3.14
CA ASP A 708 23.03 -73.11 4.07
C ASP A 708 24.37 -72.73 3.43
N LEU A 709 24.97 -71.62 3.87
CA LEU A 709 26.33 -71.54 4.40
C LEU A 709 26.86 -70.10 4.46
N GLY A 710 26.90 -69.55 5.68
CA GLY A 710 27.96 -68.67 6.18
C GLY A 710 28.19 -67.32 5.50
N PHE A 711 27.51 -66.28 6.00
CA PHE A 711 28.03 -64.90 5.95
C PHE A 711 28.79 -64.57 7.23
N HIS A 712 29.99 -64.01 7.07
CA HIS A 712 30.49 -62.96 7.97
C HIS A 712 30.95 -61.80 7.09
N GLU A 713 30.46 -60.61 7.41
CA GLU A 713 30.89 -59.38 6.76
C GLU A 713 32.22 -58.91 7.33
N ASP A 714 33.07 -58.35 6.48
CA ASP A 714 33.92 -57.22 6.85
C ASP A 714 34.05 -56.34 5.61
N SER A 715 33.86 -55.03 5.79
CA SER A 715 33.77 -54.07 4.68
C SER A 715 35.00 -53.17 4.64
N ILE A 716 35.74 -53.21 3.54
CA ILE A 716 36.90 -52.34 3.29
C ILE A 716 36.71 -51.65 1.93
N SER A 717 36.59 -50.33 1.97
CA SER A 717 36.62 -49.47 0.79
C SER A 717 38.07 -49.07 0.47
N VAL A 718 38.40 -48.98 -0.82
CA VAL A 718 39.68 -48.43 -1.28
C VAL A 718 39.43 -47.38 -2.36
N THR A 719 39.58 -46.13 -1.92
CA THR A 719 39.83 -44.85 -2.62
C THR A 719 40.02 -44.84 -4.14
N SER A 720 39.38 -43.86 -4.78
CA SER A 720 40.00 -43.05 -5.84
C SER A 720 40.71 -41.84 -5.20
N MET A 721 41.70 -41.24 -5.87
CA MET A 721 42.51 -40.12 -5.35
C MET A 721 42.54 -38.90 -6.26
N ASN A 722 42.18 -37.73 -5.71
CA ASN A 722 42.90 -36.45 -5.78
C ASN A 722 42.07 -35.37 -5.03
N SER A 723 42.64 -34.30 -4.49
CA SER A 723 44.05 -33.85 -4.45
C SER A 723 44.45 -33.34 -3.06
N LEU A 724 45.75 -33.14 -2.85
CA LEU A 724 46.32 -32.57 -1.62
C LEU A 724 46.15 -31.04 -1.58
N ASP A 725 46.05 -30.49 -0.37
CA ASP A 725 47.13 -29.65 0.17
C ASP A 725 47.09 -29.65 1.70
N GLU A 726 48.25 -29.52 2.35
CA GLU A 726 48.41 -29.64 3.80
C GLU A 726 48.45 -28.26 4.48
N ASN A 727 47.84 -28.13 5.68
CA ASN A 727 48.57 -27.61 6.84
C ASN A 727 47.87 -27.96 8.16
N THR A 728 48.64 -28.66 8.99
CA THR A 728 48.28 -29.31 10.25
C THR A 728 48.17 -28.33 11.44
N VAL A 729 47.37 -28.69 12.45
CA VAL A 729 47.79 -29.01 13.85
C VAL A 729 46.65 -28.79 14.86
N ASN A 730 46.23 -29.90 15.49
CA ASN A 730 45.65 -30.09 16.83
C ASN A 730 44.70 -29.06 17.49
N ALA A 731 43.50 -29.55 17.84
CA ALA A 731 42.89 -29.36 19.17
C ALA A 731 42.75 -30.76 19.83
N PRO A 732 42.73 -30.90 21.18
CA PRO A 732 41.43 -30.81 21.88
C PRO A 732 41.47 -30.37 23.38
N ALA A 733 40.26 -30.32 23.98
CA ALA A 733 39.91 -30.49 25.41
C ALA A 733 40.04 -29.29 26.39
N ASP A 734 38.85 -28.79 26.76
CA ASP A 734 38.28 -28.59 28.11
C ASP A 734 38.83 -27.60 29.16
N ASP A 735 37.83 -26.88 29.72
CA ASP A 735 37.63 -26.36 31.07
C ASP A 735 38.44 -25.17 31.68
N ASN A 736 37.68 -24.07 31.88
CA ASN A 736 37.57 -23.24 33.09
C ASN A 736 38.82 -22.79 33.88
N PHE A 737 39.05 -21.46 33.94
CA PHE A 737 39.13 -20.71 35.22
C PHE A 737 38.91 -19.19 35.03
N GLU A 738 38.40 -18.50 36.06
CA GLU A 738 38.02 -17.07 36.06
C GLU A 738 39.18 -16.06 36.25
N VAL A 739 38.81 -14.75 36.20
CA VAL A 739 39.52 -13.51 36.67
C VAL A 739 40.21 -12.69 35.54
N LYS A 740 39.88 -11.41 35.24
CA LYS A 740 38.97 -10.42 35.87
C LYS A 740 38.52 -9.25 34.94
N GLN A 741 37.71 -8.35 35.53
CA GLN A 741 37.45 -6.89 35.30
C GLN A 741 38.51 -6.11 34.45
N VAL A 742 38.17 -5.03 33.72
CA VAL A 742 37.34 -3.85 34.11
C VAL A 742 36.36 -3.38 33.01
N LYS A 743 35.29 -2.68 33.41
CA LYS A 743 34.21 -2.11 32.58
C LYS A 743 34.13 -0.58 32.79
N MET A 744 33.97 0.22 31.73
CA MET A 744 33.52 1.63 31.83
C MET A 744 32.70 2.09 30.62
N TRP A 745 31.71 2.93 30.93
CA TRP A 745 30.78 3.73 30.11
C TRP A 745 30.51 5.00 30.95
N PRO A 746 29.84 6.05 30.44
CA PRO A 746 30.02 6.74 29.15
C PRO A 746 30.19 8.28 29.37
N THR A 747 30.32 9.07 28.31
CA THR A 747 30.07 10.54 28.36
C THR A 747 29.66 11.10 27.00
N ASP A 748 28.93 12.21 27.04
CA ASP A 748 28.20 12.91 25.96
C ASP A 748 27.83 14.33 26.50
N PRO A 749 27.47 15.39 25.74
CA PRO A 749 27.54 15.68 24.28
C PRO A 749 28.37 16.97 23.98
N THR A 750 28.13 17.61 22.81
CA THR A 750 28.49 19.00 22.38
C THR A 750 29.98 19.28 22.09
N ASP A 751 30.37 19.87 20.95
CA ASP A 751 29.92 21.20 20.48
C ASP A 751 29.95 21.39 18.92
N LYS A 752 29.58 22.60 18.49
CA LYS A 752 29.23 23.15 17.15
C LYS A 752 30.05 22.85 15.87
N GLU A 753 29.31 22.96 14.76
CA GLU A 753 29.58 23.65 13.47
C GLU A 753 31.03 24.04 13.08
N VAL A 754 31.41 23.71 11.83
CA VAL A 754 31.66 24.66 10.71
C VAL A 754 32.30 23.93 9.54
N LEU A 755 31.74 24.06 8.33
CA LEU A 755 32.48 24.20 7.05
C LEU A 755 31.51 24.52 5.89
N VAL A 756 31.87 25.48 5.05
CA VAL A 756 31.11 25.94 3.87
C VAL A 756 32.09 26.20 2.72
N ALA A 757 31.62 25.98 1.48
CA ALA A 757 32.33 26.11 0.20
C ALA A 757 33.40 25.01 -0.06
N ALA A 758 33.65 24.57 -1.30
CA ALA A 758 33.10 24.94 -2.62
C ALA A 758 32.80 23.66 -3.44
N LEU A 759 32.01 23.66 -4.51
CA LEU A 759 32.27 24.32 -5.80
C LEU A 759 30.98 24.51 -6.64
N ASN A 760 30.92 25.60 -7.42
CA ASN A 760 29.92 25.78 -8.48
C ASN A 760 30.35 25.05 -9.77
N LEU A 761 29.39 24.65 -10.62
CA LEU A 761 29.37 25.03 -12.05
C LEU A 761 28.11 24.55 -12.81
N LYS A 762 27.54 25.46 -13.63
CA LYS A 762 26.63 25.25 -14.78
C LYS A 762 25.29 24.53 -14.58
N GLU A 763 24.22 25.34 -14.61
CA GLU A 763 22.96 25.01 -15.28
C GLU A 763 22.97 25.51 -16.74
N PRO A 764 22.26 24.84 -17.68
CA PRO A 764 21.87 25.41 -18.97
C PRO A 764 20.38 25.83 -18.97
N THR A 765 20.07 27.08 -19.34
CA THR A 765 18.69 27.59 -19.41
C THR A 765 17.89 26.96 -20.56
N LYS A 766 16.79 26.25 -20.27
CA LYS A 766 15.83 25.76 -21.27
C LYS A 766 14.80 26.87 -21.57
N THR A 767 14.90 27.50 -22.74
CA THR A 767 14.04 28.63 -23.13
C THR A 767 12.69 28.17 -23.67
N ALA A 768 11.60 28.42 -22.93
CA ALA A 768 10.23 28.18 -23.38
C ALA A 768 9.72 29.31 -24.30
N TYR A 769 9.25 28.98 -25.50
CA TYR A 769 8.56 29.91 -26.40
C TYR A 769 7.08 30.05 -26.00
N LEU A 770 6.78 31.08 -25.20
CA LEU A 770 5.39 31.45 -24.86
C LEU A 770 4.73 32.19 -26.04
N ASN A 771 3.92 31.46 -26.81
CA ASN A 771 3.18 32.00 -27.96
C ASN A 771 1.80 32.52 -27.51
N THR A 772 1.75 33.77 -27.05
CA THR A 772 0.58 34.34 -26.34
C THR A 772 -0.45 35.00 -27.25
N THR A 773 -1.40 34.22 -27.79
CA THR A 773 -2.64 34.76 -28.38
C THR A 773 -3.87 33.88 -28.10
N PHE A 774 -4.64 34.21 -27.06
CA PHE A 774 -6.09 33.97 -27.05
C PHE A 774 -6.82 35.13 -26.35
N THR A 775 -8.03 35.43 -26.84
CA THR A 775 -8.75 36.67 -26.57
C THR A 775 -9.90 36.47 -25.59
N THR A 776 -10.07 37.42 -24.66
CA THR A 776 -11.22 37.50 -23.75
C THR A 776 -12.46 38.05 -24.44
N THR A 777 -13.54 37.25 -24.56
CA THR A 777 -14.92 37.73 -24.75
C THR A 777 -15.94 36.72 -24.25
N ASP A 778 -16.84 37.22 -23.40
CA ASP A 778 -18.23 36.81 -23.14
C ASP A 778 -18.58 35.45 -22.48
N LEU A 779 -19.46 35.59 -21.47
CA LEU A 779 -20.23 34.58 -20.69
C LEU A 779 -19.45 33.75 -19.66
#